data_AF-A0AAV1FWM5-F1
#
_entry.id   AF-A0AAV1FWM5-F1
#
_cell.length_a   1.000
_cell.length_b   1.000
_cell.length_c   1.000
_cell.angle_alpha   90.00
_cell.angle_beta   90.00
_cell.angle_gamma   90.00
#
_symmetry.space_group_name_H-M   'P 1'
#
loop_
_entity.id
_entity.type
_entity.pdbx_description
1 polymer ?
#
loop_
_entity_poly.entity_id
_entity_poly.type
_entity_poly.pdbx_seq_one_letter_code
_entity_poly.pdbx_strand_id
1 'polypeptide(L)'
;MTPATCKLQHNFPRLLPFVLLMFLQAWQGCCHPQCLDYKPPFGPRQPLMFCKDYSKFGCCDLEKDEEISRRFYNIMANFDNSGYFTCGKYIRSILCQECSPYSAHLYDAEDANTPMRVLPGLCPDYCLDYWNQCRYTLSLLMEDLGNPQQFANLTATLEEDSKRFCDFLELKDKQYCYPNVLSNAELNANLGHVREDPEGCLELCLQEVANGLRNPVAMIHADDGTHRFFVAEQLGYVWVYLANGSRIDRPFLNLTEAVLTSPWAGDERGFLCIALHPRFTVVRKAYVYYSVSVKKKEMIRISEFTLLPHDDNQLDHSSERTILEVVEPASNHNGGQLLFGHDGYLYIFIGDGGRAGDPFGKFGNSQNKSTLLGKALRIDVEDNDLSAPYSIPPDNPFVEEKESRPEIYAYGVRNMWRCSIDRGDPVTDRGRGRMFCGDVGQNKYEEVDIIYKGGNYGWRAKEGFSCYDRKLCQNSSLDDILPIFAYPHKLGKSVTGGYIYRGCQMPNLNGLYIFGDFMSGRLMSLKENVSTGEWHYNEICMGRDQTCKFPKLINSYYKYIISFAEDEAGELYFLATGTPSATARGGVIYKIVDPSRRAPPGKCGIKPAPIKIKGKLIHFHPKEEFVINKKPTTTPVPRKTTTTKTPPKRKTTSIKIIKPPMPTRKSIRKTSVLLPTTATTTTTTTRKSPLTPTPAAETTRKTTIQTTRKPTTRKTPPPTTIPTIKATTTIKTPPATTISPTTIPTTVQRSTATIPARTTPTGRPTSAPVNSASSVHYLHTKSTPHTTVQSTLSSLNEPSSRPVHTSVRGEATSLKLGGFTFCAYFLLHILIAE
;
A
#
# COMPACT_ATOMS: atom_id res chain seq x y z
N MET A 1 28.86 35.20 47.78
CA MET A 1 28.23 36.20 48.66
C MET A 1 27.16 36.93 47.86
N THR A 2 26.02 37.22 48.48
CA THR A 2 24.90 38.03 47.95
C THR A 2 24.25 38.75 49.12
N PRO A 3 23.92 40.05 48.99
CA PRO A 3 22.56 40.46 49.38
C PRO A 3 21.99 41.64 48.55
N ALA A 4 20.69 41.91 48.75
CA ALA A 4 19.90 43.11 48.38
C ALA A 4 19.71 43.38 46.86
N THR A 5 18.52 43.61 46.27
CA THR A 5 17.29 44.41 46.61
C THR A 5 17.52 45.94 46.56
N CYS A 6 16.65 46.80 45.99
CA CYS A 6 15.19 46.65 45.81
C CYS A 6 14.56 47.60 44.74
N LYS A 7 13.40 47.20 44.18
CA LYS A 7 12.26 47.99 43.61
C LYS A 7 12.45 49.22 42.68
N LEU A 8 11.74 49.19 41.54
CA LEU A 8 10.61 50.07 41.18
C LEU A 8 9.80 49.34 40.06
N GLN A 9 8.60 48.79 40.31
CA GLN A 9 7.27 49.43 40.35
C GLN A 9 6.71 49.83 38.96
N HIS A 10 5.67 49.12 38.50
CA HIS A 10 4.84 49.48 37.34
C HIS A 10 3.38 49.07 37.57
N ASN A 11 2.44 49.96 37.25
CA ASN A 11 1.01 49.64 37.14
C ASN A 11 0.69 49.22 35.69
N PHE A 12 -0.11 48.18 35.50
CA PHE A 12 -1.36 48.20 34.69
C PHE A 12 -2.05 46.81 34.67
N PRO A 13 -3.30 46.67 35.16
CA PRO A 13 -4.10 45.45 35.01
C PRO A 13 -5.04 45.52 33.79
N ARG A 14 -5.84 44.45 33.60
CA ARG A 14 -6.90 44.25 32.57
C ARG A 14 -6.45 43.81 31.17
N LEU A 15 -5.98 42.57 31.05
CA LEU A 15 -6.00 41.80 29.79
C LEU A 15 -6.05 40.27 29.97
N LEU A 16 -5.65 39.74 31.14
CA LEU A 16 -5.63 38.31 31.43
C LEU A 16 -6.96 37.51 31.30
N PRO A 17 -8.16 38.00 31.67
CA PRO A 17 -9.35 37.12 31.72
C PRO A 17 -9.83 36.66 30.33
N PHE A 18 -9.62 37.46 29.28
CA PHE A 18 -9.98 37.05 27.91
C PHE A 18 -9.03 36.01 27.32
N VAL A 19 -7.74 36.04 27.69
CA VAL A 19 -6.78 35.02 27.26
C VAL A 19 -7.07 33.68 27.94
N LEU A 20 -7.50 33.68 29.20
CA LEU A 20 -7.79 32.44 29.93
C LEU A 20 -9.07 31.73 29.42
N LEU A 21 -10.07 32.48 28.92
CA LEU A 21 -11.24 31.87 28.25
C LEU A 21 -10.89 31.27 26.88
N MET A 22 -9.90 31.83 26.15
CA MET A 22 -9.41 31.23 24.89
C MET A 22 -8.70 29.87 25.12
N PHE A 23 -8.10 29.65 26.30
CA PHE A 23 -7.59 28.34 26.71
C PHE A 23 -8.66 27.41 27.32
N LEU A 24 -9.92 27.83 27.28
CA LEU A 24 -11.11 26.98 27.46
C LEU A 24 -11.89 26.84 26.13
N GLN A 25 -11.17 26.72 25.01
CA GLN A 25 -11.67 25.79 23.99
C GLN A 25 -11.89 24.45 24.69
N ALA A 26 -13.12 23.92 24.60
CA ALA A 26 -13.42 22.61 25.13
C ALA A 26 -12.50 21.56 24.52
N TRP A 27 -12.37 20.40 25.19
CA TRP A 27 -12.10 19.19 24.43
C TRP A 27 -13.32 19.01 23.49
N GLN A 28 -13.18 19.43 22.23
CA GLN A 28 -14.13 19.08 21.19
C GLN A 28 -14.15 17.55 21.12
N GLY A 29 -15.33 16.96 21.06
CA GLY A 29 -15.46 15.52 21.21
C GLY A 29 -14.81 14.77 20.06
N CYS A 30 -13.59 14.26 20.24
CA CYS A 30 -12.78 13.65 19.17
C CYS A 30 -13.20 12.21 18.78
N CYS A 31 -14.29 11.70 19.33
CA CYS A 31 -14.74 10.32 19.18
C CYS A 31 -15.22 10.04 17.74
N HIS A 32 -14.60 9.07 17.06
CA HIS A 32 -14.91 8.79 15.67
C HIS A 32 -16.19 7.94 15.54
N PRO A 33 -17.02 8.10 14.49
CA PRO A 33 -18.22 7.28 14.30
C PRO A 33 -17.87 5.78 14.27
N GLN A 34 -18.46 5.00 15.17
CA GLN A 34 -18.12 3.60 15.41
C GLN A 34 -19.34 2.82 15.91
N CYS A 35 -19.52 1.61 15.37
CA CYS A 35 -20.57 0.68 15.73
C CYS A 35 -20.16 -0.30 16.83
N LEU A 36 -21.14 -0.87 17.54
CA LEU A 36 -20.94 -1.93 18.54
C LEU A 36 -20.22 -3.19 18.00
N ASP A 37 -20.18 -3.41 16.68
CA ASP A 37 -19.39 -4.48 16.06
C ASP A 37 -17.92 -4.08 15.76
N TYR A 38 -17.46 -3.01 16.40
CA TYR A 38 -16.14 -2.38 16.32
C TYR A 38 -15.71 -1.91 14.91
N LYS A 39 -16.69 -1.59 14.05
CA LYS A 39 -16.44 -1.14 12.67
C LYS A 39 -17.05 0.26 12.42
N PRO A 40 -16.68 0.94 11.32
CA PRO A 40 -17.35 2.16 10.90
C PRO A 40 -18.87 1.97 10.71
N PRO A 41 -19.68 3.04 10.80
CA PRO A 41 -21.06 3.05 10.35
C PRO A 41 -21.20 2.90 8.82
N PHE A 42 -22.44 2.69 8.39
CA PHE A 42 -22.80 2.45 6.99
C PHE A 42 -24.15 3.08 6.63
N GLY A 43 -24.38 3.27 5.33
CA GLY A 43 -25.73 3.52 4.81
C GLY A 43 -26.45 2.18 4.60
N PRO A 44 -27.62 1.94 5.22
CA PRO A 44 -28.36 0.69 5.02
C PRO A 44 -28.85 0.57 3.57
N ARG A 45 -29.11 -0.66 3.11
CA ARG A 45 -29.52 -0.91 1.70
C ARG A 45 -30.92 -0.38 1.37
N GLN A 46 -31.75 -0.21 2.40
CA GLN A 46 -33.11 0.30 2.35
C GLN A 46 -33.33 1.16 3.62
N PRO A 47 -34.26 2.14 3.63
CA PRO A 47 -34.58 2.90 4.82
C PRO A 47 -35.03 2.02 5.98
N LEU A 48 -34.65 2.37 7.21
CA LEU A 48 -35.11 1.68 8.41
C LEU A 48 -36.58 2.02 8.68
N MET A 49 -37.36 1.02 9.10
CA MET A 49 -38.81 1.13 9.27
C MET A 49 -39.19 1.49 10.71
N PHE A 50 -38.39 1.08 11.69
CA PHE A 50 -38.63 1.29 13.10
C PHE A 50 -37.75 2.41 13.69
N CYS A 51 -36.43 2.28 13.60
CA CYS A 51 -35.42 3.25 14.04
C CYS A 51 -35.16 4.35 13.01
N LYS A 52 -36.23 5.06 12.64
CA LYS A 52 -36.28 5.95 11.47
C LYS A 52 -35.22 7.07 11.44
N ASP A 53 -34.78 7.54 12.60
CA ASP A 53 -33.77 8.61 12.72
C ASP A 53 -32.43 8.21 12.05
N TYR A 54 -32.13 6.91 11.97
CA TYR A 54 -30.90 6.36 11.39
C TYR A 54 -31.10 5.78 9.97
N SER A 55 -32.24 6.05 9.32
CA SER A 55 -32.61 5.47 8.01
C SER A 55 -31.64 5.73 6.85
N LYS A 56 -30.78 6.76 6.97
CA LYS A 56 -29.82 7.14 5.93
C LYS A 56 -28.41 6.63 6.21
N PHE A 57 -28.03 6.61 7.48
CA PHE A 57 -26.68 6.30 7.94
C PHE A 57 -26.68 5.96 9.44
N GLY A 58 -25.94 4.93 9.83
CA GLY A 58 -25.90 4.45 11.20
C GLY A 58 -25.26 3.07 11.30
N CYS A 59 -25.68 2.29 12.30
CA CYS A 59 -25.13 0.98 12.62
C CYS A 59 -26.10 -0.21 12.45
N CYS A 60 -27.36 0.07 12.04
CA CYS A 60 -28.37 -0.96 11.76
C CYS A 60 -28.63 -1.13 10.26
N ASP A 61 -28.90 -2.36 9.86
CA ASP A 61 -29.65 -2.69 8.66
C ASP A 61 -31.07 -3.18 9.05
N LEU A 62 -31.82 -3.73 8.08
CA LEU A 62 -33.20 -4.18 8.31
C LEU A 62 -33.29 -5.33 9.33
N GLU A 63 -32.32 -6.26 9.36
CA GLU A 63 -32.37 -7.41 10.28
C GLU A 63 -32.24 -6.95 11.73
N LYS A 64 -31.35 -5.97 11.97
CA LYS A 64 -31.20 -5.35 13.29
C LYS A 64 -32.36 -4.41 13.66
N ASP A 65 -32.92 -3.68 12.70
CA ASP A 65 -34.13 -2.85 12.90
C ASP A 65 -35.35 -3.71 13.28
N GLU A 66 -35.53 -4.88 12.65
CA GLU A 66 -36.55 -5.86 13.00
C GLU A 66 -36.30 -6.57 14.35
N GLU A 67 -35.04 -6.78 14.74
CA GLU A 67 -34.68 -7.27 16.08
C GLU A 67 -35.07 -6.25 17.17
N ILE A 68 -34.66 -4.99 17.00
CA ILE A 68 -34.98 -3.89 17.91
C ILE A 68 -36.49 -3.65 17.96
N SER A 69 -37.20 -3.74 16.82
CA SER A 69 -38.66 -3.61 16.78
C SER A 69 -39.37 -4.74 17.54
N ARG A 70 -38.89 -5.99 17.44
CA ARG A 70 -39.42 -7.11 18.23
C ARG A 70 -39.19 -6.92 19.72
N ARG A 71 -37.98 -6.52 20.14
CA ARG A 71 -37.66 -6.23 21.55
C ARG A 71 -38.55 -5.11 22.10
N PHE A 72 -38.77 -4.05 21.33
CA PHE A 72 -39.75 -3.01 21.67
C PHE A 72 -41.15 -3.57 21.90
N TYR A 73 -41.72 -4.30 20.93
CA TYR A 73 -43.09 -4.82 21.07
C TYR A 73 -43.23 -5.82 22.23
N ASN A 74 -42.20 -6.61 22.54
CA ASN A 74 -42.17 -7.49 23.70
C ASN A 74 -42.24 -6.68 25.01
N ILE A 75 -41.45 -5.62 25.16
CA ILE A 75 -41.51 -4.72 26.33
C ILE A 75 -42.88 -4.06 26.40
N MET A 76 -43.37 -3.50 25.30
CA MET A 76 -44.63 -2.76 25.26
C MET A 76 -45.89 -3.62 25.49
N ALA A 77 -45.82 -4.94 25.29
CA ALA A 77 -46.92 -5.87 25.59
C ALA A 77 -47.27 -5.97 27.09
N ASN A 78 -46.40 -5.48 27.98
CA ASN A 78 -46.64 -5.42 29.43
C ASN A 78 -47.46 -4.20 29.87
N PHE A 79 -47.82 -3.30 28.95
CA PHE A 79 -48.46 -2.02 29.26
C PHE A 79 -49.84 -1.87 28.63
N ASP A 80 -50.69 -1.10 29.31
CA ASP A 80 -51.97 -0.67 28.78
C ASP A 80 -51.78 0.44 27.71
N ASN A 81 -52.89 0.89 27.12
CA ASN A 81 -52.85 1.98 26.14
C ASN A 81 -52.21 3.27 26.71
N SER A 82 -52.43 3.59 28.00
CA SER A 82 -51.85 4.76 28.64
C SER A 82 -50.33 4.66 28.75
N GLY A 83 -49.81 3.55 29.31
CA GLY A 83 -48.38 3.28 29.36
C GLY A 83 -47.74 3.22 27.97
N TYR A 84 -48.46 2.69 26.97
CA TYR A 84 -48.00 2.66 25.58
C TYR A 84 -47.80 4.07 25.00
N PHE A 85 -48.76 4.98 25.16
CA PHE A 85 -48.63 6.35 24.67
C PHE A 85 -47.58 7.18 25.43
N THR A 86 -47.46 7.01 26.76
CA THR A 86 -46.47 7.72 27.57
C THR A 86 -45.05 7.25 27.27
N CYS A 87 -44.80 5.92 27.32
CA CYS A 87 -43.43 5.39 27.33
C CYS A 87 -42.94 4.88 25.97
N GLY A 88 -43.84 4.54 25.03
CA GLY A 88 -43.45 3.99 23.72
C GLY A 88 -42.48 4.87 22.92
N LYS A 89 -42.53 6.20 23.10
CA LYS A 89 -41.53 7.12 22.54
C LYS A 89 -40.14 6.86 23.13
N TYR A 90 -40.04 6.84 24.46
CA TYR A 90 -38.77 6.72 25.17
C TYR A 90 -38.12 5.34 24.97
N ILE A 91 -38.87 4.25 25.10
CA ILE A 91 -38.35 2.87 24.91
C ILE A 91 -37.79 2.70 23.50
N ARG A 92 -38.52 3.16 22.46
CA ARG A 92 -38.01 3.14 21.09
C ARG A 92 -36.73 3.96 20.94
N SER A 93 -36.72 5.20 21.44
CA SER A 93 -35.55 6.08 21.35
C SER A 93 -34.30 5.48 22.03
N ILE A 94 -34.47 4.83 23.18
CA ILE A 94 -33.38 4.14 23.92
C ILE A 94 -32.86 2.95 23.12
N LEU A 95 -33.73 2.00 22.72
CA LEU A 95 -33.32 0.81 21.97
C LEU A 95 -32.67 1.15 20.62
N CYS A 96 -33.19 2.17 19.93
CA CYS A 96 -32.62 2.63 18.66
C CYS A 96 -31.22 3.25 18.78
N GLN A 97 -30.66 3.46 19.97
CA GLN A 97 -29.27 3.89 20.10
C GLN A 97 -28.26 2.83 19.65
N GLU A 98 -28.65 1.55 19.56
CA GLU A 98 -27.84 0.52 18.89
C GLU A 98 -27.65 0.83 17.39
N CYS A 99 -28.55 1.59 16.78
CA CYS A 99 -28.45 2.05 15.38
C CYS A 99 -27.66 3.37 15.22
N SER A 100 -27.26 4.02 16.31
CA SER A 100 -26.54 5.28 16.27
C SER A 100 -25.17 5.13 15.60
N PRO A 101 -24.75 6.07 14.72
CA PRO A 101 -23.39 6.10 14.16
C PRO A 101 -22.31 6.27 15.24
N TYR A 102 -22.68 6.66 16.47
CA TYR A 102 -21.81 6.77 17.64
C TYR A 102 -22.16 5.72 18.71
N SER A 103 -22.78 4.59 18.33
CA SER A 103 -23.22 3.56 19.28
C SER A 103 -22.09 3.02 20.16
N ALA A 104 -20.86 2.89 19.65
CA ALA A 104 -19.72 2.52 20.49
C ALA A 104 -19.50 3.51 21.64
N HIS A 105 -19.49 4.82 21.37
CA HIS A 105 -19.31 5.84 22.41
C HIS A 105 -20.51 5.91 23.37
N LEU A 106 -21.74 5.81 22.85
CA LEU A 106 -22.97 5.80 23.66
C LEU A 106 -23.00 4.65 24.68
N TYR A 107 -22.33 3.53 24.42
CA TYR A 107 -22.30 2.35 25.28
C TYR A 107 -20.91 2.07 25.90
N ASP A 108 -19.98 3.05 25.94
CA ASP A 108 -18.57 2.91 26.36
C ASP A 108 -17.80 1.73 25.70
N ALA A 109 -18.22 1.29 24.52
CA ALA A 109 -17.66 0.17 23.75
C ALA A 109 -16.67 0.63 22.65
N GLU A 110 -15.95 1.73 22.86
CA GLU A 110 -14.92 2.19 21.91
C GLU A 110 -13.73 1.21 21.84
N ASP A 111 -13.38 0.60 22.97
CA ASP A 111 -12.29 -0.37 23.12
C ASP A 111 -12.78 -1.75 23.59
N ALA A 112 -11.98 -2.80 23.35
CA ALA A 112 -12.38 -4.18 23.61
C ALA A 112 -12.12 -4.69 25.05
N ASN A 113 -11.62 -3.84 25.95
CA ASN A 113 -11.30 -4.17 27.34
C ASN A 113 -12.26 -3.49 28.33
N THR A 114 -12.87 -2.36 27.95
CA THR A 114 -13.95 -1.73 28.71
C THR A 114 -15.25 -2.54 28.56
N PRO A 115 -15.91 -2.94 29.66
CA PRO A 115 -17.22 -3.59 29.58
C PRO A 115 -18.27 -2.63 29.02
N MET A 116 -18.94 -3.04 27.94
CA MET A 116 -20.05 -2.30 27.33
C MET A 116 -21.16 -2.02 28.36
N ARG A 117 -21.71 -0.80 28.34
CA ARG A 117 -22.88 -0.42 29.16
C ARG A 117 -24.09 -1.27 28.78
N VAL A 118 -25.00 -1.47 29.72
CA VAL A 118 -26.32 -2.11 29.47
C VAL A 118 -27.29 -1.15 28.77
N LEU A 119 -27.11 0.16 28.97
CA LEU A 119 -27.97 1.22 28.43
C LEU A 119 -27.12 2.35 27.83
N PRO A 120 -27.64 3.05 26.80
CA PRO A 120 -26.94 4.15 26.16
C PRO A 120 -26.85 5.38 27.08
N GLY A 121 -25.81 6.19 26.86
CA GLY A 121 -25.64 7.48 27.53
C GLY A 121 -26.74 8.48 27.20
N LEU A 122 -27.46 8.95 28.21
CA LEU A 122 -28.58 9.90 28.08
C LEU A 122 -28.18 11.27 28.61
N CYS A 123 -28.69 12.34 27.98
CA CYS A 123 -28.50 13.69 28.47
C CYS A 123 -29.33 13.93 29.75
N PRO A 124 -28.87 14.77 30.70
CA PRO A 124 -29.51 14.91 32.01
C PRO A 124 -31.02 15.19 31.96
N ASP A 125 -31.46 16.11 31.11
CA ASP A 125 -32.88 16.49 31.01
C ASP A 125 -33.73 15.34 30.48
N TYR A 126 -33.27 14.67 29.41
CA TYR A 126 -33.97 13.53 28.80
C TYR A 126 -34.00 12.30 29.73
N CYS A 127 -32.92 12.10 30.50
CA CYS A 127 -32.84 11.08 31.53
C CYS A 127 -33.87 11.31 32.66
N LEU A 128 -33.96 12.54 33.15
CA LEU A 128 -34.90 12.93 34.20
C LEU A 128 -36.36 12.84 33.72
N ASP A 129 -36.64 13.30 32.50
CA ASP A 129 -37.95 13.16 31.84
C ASP A 129 -38.39 11.70 31.74
N TYR A 130 -37.49 10.81 31.29
CA TYR A 130 -37.76 9.37 31.23
C TYR A 130 -38.02 8.77 32.61
N TRP A 131 -37.19 9.09 33.60
CA TRP A 131 -37.36 8.53 34.95
C TRP A 131 -38.69 8.96 35.59
N ASN A 132 -39.08 10.22 35.40
CA ASN A 132 -40.34 10.75 35.91
C ASN A 132 -41.59 10.09 35.29
N GLN A 133 -41.52 9.67 34.03
CA GLN A 133 -42.67 9.12 33.29
C GLN A 133 -42.69 7.59 33.22
N CYS A 134 -41.52 6.95 33.22
CA CYS A 134 -41.33 5.59 32.69
C CYS A 134 -40.35 4.71 33.48
N ARG A 135 -39.84 5.12 34.65
CA ARG A 135 -38.80 4.35 35.38
C ARG A 135 -39.13 2.86 35.61
N TYR A 136 -40.40 2.51 35.82
CA TYR A 136 -40.87 1.13 35.98
C TYR A 136 -40.63 0.20 34.77
N THR A 137 -40.27 0.77 33.61
CA THR A 137 -39.88 0.02 32.41
C THR A 137 -38.39 -0.38 32.40
N LEU A 138 -37.60 0.10 33.39
CA LEU A 138 -36.16 -0.13 33.47
C LEU A 138 -35.81 -1.62 33.69
N SER A 139 -36.61 -2.32 34.51
CA SER A 139 -36.60 -3.78 34.62
C SER A 139 -36.63 -4.48 33.26
N LEU A 140 -37.68 -4.26 32.48
CA LEU A 140 -37.91 -4.88 31.17
C LEU A 140 -36.83 -4.52 30.13
N LEU A 141 -36.23 -3.32 30.22
CA LEU A 141 -35.08 -2.94 29.38
C LEU A 141 -33.79 -3.71 29.73
N MET A 142 -33.65 -4.19 30.96
CA MET A 142 -32.43 -4.83 31.48
C MET A 142 -32.51 -6.36 31.55
N GLU A 143 -33.70 -6.96 31.63
CA GLU A 143 -33.88 -8.43 31.65
C GLU A 143 -33.33 -9.12 30.39
N ASP A 144 -33.47 -8.48 29.23
CA ASP A 144 -33.00 -8.97 27.92
C ASP A 144 -31.46 -9.04 27.80
N LEU A 145 -30.71 -8.51 28.77
CA LEU A 145 -29.29 -8.15 28.64
C LEU A 145 -28.32 -8.84 29.62
N GLY A 146 -28.78 -9.79 30.46
CA GLY A 146 -27.86 -10.65 31.20
C GLY A 146 -28.45 -11.45 32.37
N ASN A 147 -27.64 -11.72 33.39
CA ASN A 147 -28.04 -12.58 34.51
C ASN A 147 -29.08 -11.89 35.42
N PRO A 148 -30.34 -12.37 35.49
CA PRO A 148 -31.44 -11.64 36.14
C PRO A 148 -31.18 -11.26 37.60
N GLN A 149 -30.52 -12.15 38.35
CA GLN A 149 -30.25 -11.97 39.78
C GLN A 149 -29.20 -10.88 40.06
N GLN A 150 -28.33 -10.56 39.10
CA GLN A 150 -27.34 -9.50 39.24
C GLN A 150 -27.94 -8.12 38.95
N PHE A 151 -28.93 -8.04 38.05
CA PHE A 151 -29.56 -6.78 37.66
C PHE A 151 -30.72 -6.37 38.56
N ALA A 152 -31.52 -7.29 39.11
CA ALA A 152 -32.67 -6.95 39.96
C ALA A 152 -32.36 -5.94 41.08
N ASN A 153 -31.24 -6.14 41.81
CA ASN A 153 -30.81 -5.22 42.88
C ASN A 153 -30.36 -3.85 42.34
N LEU A 154 -29.76 -3.81 41.15
CA LEU A 154 -29.34 -2.57 40.49
C LEU A 154 -30.56 -1.80 39.99
N THR A 155 -31.47 -2.47 39.27
CA THR A 155 -32.73 -1.90 38.77
C THR A 155 -33.53 -1.24 39.90
N ALA A 156 -33.77 -1.95 41.01
CA ALA A 156 -34.47 -1.37 42.17
C ALA A 156 -33.77 -0.11 42.70
N THR A 157 -32.43 -0.13 42.82
CA THR A 157 -31.64 1.03 43.27
C THR A 157 -31.75 2.25 42.31
N LEU A 158 -31.97 2.02 41.01
CA LEU A 158 -32.11 3.05 39.99
C LEU A 158 -33.57 3.54 39.84
N GLU A 159 -34.55 2.68 40.09
CA GLU A 159 -35.98 3.06 40.11
C GLU A 159 -36.37 3.88 41.35
N GLU A 160 -35.61 3.79 42.45
CA GLU A 160 -35.81 4.60 43.66
C GLU A 160 -35.17 6.00 43.61
N ASP A 161 -34.01 6.16 42.96
CA ASP A 161 -33.19 7.37 43.01
C ASP A 161 -32.88 7.90 41.59
N SER A 162 -33.60 8.96 41.19
CA SER A 162 -33.46 9.60 39.87
C SER A 162 -32.06 10.17 39.62
N LYS A 163 -31.35 10.58 40.68
CA LYS A 163 -29.99 11.05 40.54
C LYS A 163 -29.05 9.88 40.27
N ARG A 164 -29.14 8.78 41.02
CA ARG A 164 -28.35 7.57 40.70
C ARG A 164 -28.62 7.05 39.30
N PHE A 165 -29.87 7.12 38.84
CA PHE A 165 -30.22 6.75 37.47
C PHE A 165 -29.51 7.61 36.42
N CYS A 166 -29.50 8.95 36.58
CA CYS A 166 -28.81 9.82 35.63
C CYS A 166 -27.29 9.87 35.81
N ASP A 167 -26.76 9.73 37.02
CA ASP A 167 -25.33 9.52 37.28
C ASP A 167 -24.86 8.19 36.63
N PHE A 168 -25.72 7.15 36.57
CA PHE A 168 -25.45 5.87 35.89
C PHE A 168 -25.55 5.95 34.35
N LEU A 169 -26.29 6.92 33.79
CA LEU A 169 -26.42 7.14 32.34
C LEU A 169 -25.61 8.33 31.82
N GLU A 170 -24.85 9.03 32.66
CA GLU A 170 -23.99 10.13 32.24
C GLU A 170 -22.79 9.63 31.40
N LEU A 171 -22.49 10.38 30.32
CA LEU A 171 -21.24 10.26 29.57
C LEU A 171 -20.25 11.33 30.03
N LYS A 172 -18.95 10.98 30.01
CA LYS A 172 -17.87 11.94 30.26
C LYS A 172 -17.87 13.06 29.21
N ASP A 173 -18.19 12.72 27.96
CA ASP A 173 -18.42 13.70 26.90
C ASP A 173 -19.92 13.92 26.69
N LYS A 174 -20.38 15.12 27.07
CA LYS A 174 -21.79 15.52 27.00
C LYS A 174 -22.22 15.94 25.60
N GLN A 175 -21.32 15.95 24.62
CA GLN A 175 -21.64 16.20 23.20
C GLN A 175 -22.28 14.97 22.53
N TYR A 176 -22.03 13.76 23.05
CA TYR A 176 -22.49 12.47 22.50
C TYR A 176 -23.72 11.88 23.19
N CYS A 177 -24.25 12.50 24.24
CA CYS A 177 -25.43 11.97 24.93
C CYS A 177 -26.69 12.07 24.05
N TYR A 178 -27.62 11.12 24.19
CA TYR A 178 -28.91 11.18 23.51
C TYR A 178 -29.90 12.11 24.27
N PRO A 179 -30.63 13.02 23.60
CA PRO A 179 -30.78 13.17 22.14
C PRO A 179 -29.79 14.14 21.48
N ASN A 180 -28.99 14.89 22.25
CA ASN A 180 -28.19 16.01 21.73
C ASN A 180 -27.24 15.61 20.58
N VAL A 181 -26.72 14.38 20.60
CA VAL A 181 -25.88 13.79 19.54
C VAL A 181 -26.53 13.82 18.14
N LEU A 182 -27.86 13.74 18.03
CA LEU A 182 -28.59 13.85 16.75
C LEU A 182 -28.63 15.29 16.20
N SER A 183 -28.57 16.28 17.10
CA SER A 183 -28.68 17.71 16.78
C SER A 183 -27.32 18.42 16.72
N ASN A 184 -26.24 17.76 17.10
CA ASN A 184 -24.91 18.37 17.18
C ASN A 184 -24.34 18.59 15.76
N ALA A 185 -24.24 19.86 15.35
CA ALA A 185 -23.78 20.22 14.01
C ALA A 185 -22.29 19.90 13.78
N GLU A 186 -21.43 20.03 14.80
CA GLU A 186 -19.99 19.77 14.66
C GLU A 186 -19.72 18.27 14.43
N LEU A 187 -20.40 17.39 15.17
CA LEU A 187 -20.27 15.94 15.03
C LEU A 187 -20.77 15.44 13.68
N ASN A 188 -21.95 15.92 13.25
CA ASN A 188 -22.66 15.34 12.11
C ASN A 188 -22.31 15.97 10.74
N ALA A 189 -21.55 17.08 10.70
CA ALA A 189 -21.30 17.85 9.47
C ALA A 189 -20.75 17.02 8.30
N ASN A 190 -19.76 16.17 8.56
CA ASN A 190 -19.08 15.34 7.56
C ASN A 190 -19.33 13.83 7.79
N LEU A 191 -20.41 13.47 8.47
CA LEU A 191 -20.70 12.10 8.90
C LEU A 191 -20.78 11.14 7.71
N GLY A 192 -19.96 10.09 7.73
CA GLY A 192 -19.90 9.06 6.68
C GLY A 192 -19.06 9.43 5.46
N HIS A 193 -18.38 10.59 5.46
CA HIS A 193 -17.34 10.94 4.49
C HIS A 193 -15.95 10.66 5.09
N VAL A 194 -14.95 10.40 4.24
CA VAL A 194 -13.54 10.37 4.69
C VAL A 194 -13.24 11.71 5.36
N ARG A 195 -12.64 11.65 6.55
CA ARG A 195 -12.28 12.85 7.30
C ARG A 195 -11.06 13.52 6.67
N GLU A 196 -11.10 14.84 6.57
CA GLU A 196 -9.96 15.66 6.15
C GLU A 196 -9.45 16.43 7.36
N ASP A 197 -8.12 16.58 7.50
CA ASP A 197 -7.52 17.48 8.49
C ASP A 197 -7.52 18.96 8.00
N PRO A 198 -7.19 19.95 8.84
CA PRO A 198 -7.20 21.37 8.45
C PRO A 198 -6.27 21.72 7.28
N GLU A 199 -5.30 20.85 6.97
CA GLU A 199 -4.36 20.95 5.87
C GLU A 199 -4.85 20.25 4.58
N GLY A 200 -6.02 19.59 4.61
CA GLY A 200 -6.62 18.87 3.46
C GLY A 200 -6.13 17.44 3.27
N CYS A 201 -5.52 16.85 4.30
CA CYS A 201 -5.02 15.48 4.31
C CYS A 201 -6.14 14.49 4.64
N LEU A 202 -6.29 13.42 3.85
CA LEU A 202 -7.30 12.38 4.08
C LEU A 202 -6.88 11.49 5.28
N GLU A 203 -7.61 11.54 6.39
CA GLU A 203 -7.39 10.65 7.55
C GLU A 203 -7.89 9.23 7.25
N LEU A 204 -6.96 8.31 7.02
CA LEU A 204 -7.20 6.87 6.88
C LEU A 204 -6.54 6.07 8.01
N CYS A 205 -6.96 4.82 8.17
CA CYS A 205 -6.37 3.87 9.11
C CYS A 205 -5.87 2.63 8.36
N LEU A 206 -5.03 1.84 9.02
CA LEU A 206 -4.46 0.62 8.45
C LEU A 206 -4.83 -0.60 9.28
N GLN A 207 -4.84 -1.77 8.64
CA GLN A 207 -4.84 -3.06 9.32
C GLN A 207 -3.61 -3.86 8.89
N GLU A 208 -2.82 -4.36 9.84
CA GLU A 208 -1.72 -5.29 9.57
C GLU A 208 -2.29 -6.65 9.10
N VAL A 209 -1.79 -7.23 8.00
CA VAL A 209 -2.27 -8.53 7.45
C VAL A 209 -1.20 -9.58 7.20
N ALA A 210 0.08 -9.19 7.11
CA ALA A 210 1.22 -10.10 7.03
C ALA A 210 2.48 -9.40 7.54
N ASN A 211 3.37 -10.10 8.24
CA ASN A 211 4.59 -9.50 8.81
C ASN A 211 5.81 -10.45 8.83
N GLY A 212 6.99 -9.89 9.09
CA GLY A 212 8.25 -10.64 9.17
C GLY A 212 8.80 -11.08 7.81
N LEU A 213 8.28 -10.49 6.75
CA LEU A 213 8.64 -10.75 5.36
C LEU A 213 10.03 -10.16 5.03
N ARG A 214 10.72 -10.75 4.06
CA ARG A 214 11.98 -10.23 3.51
C ARG A 214 11.71 -9.36 2.29
N ASN A 215 11.82 -8.04 2.46
CA ASN A 215 11.57 -7.02 1.43
C ASN A 215 10.45 -7.42 0.43
N PRO A 216 9.18 -7.49 0.88
CA PRO A 216 8.09 -8.00 0.05
C PRO A 216 7.83 -7.06 -1.13
N VAL A 217 8.09 -7.54 -2.35
CA VAL A 217 8.06 -6.74 -3.58
C VAL A 217 6.69 -6.73 -4.24
N ALA A 218 5.93 -7.82 -4.18
CA ALA A 218 4.67 -7.95 -4.90
C ALA A 218 3.66 -8.79 -4.11
N MET A 219 2.39 -8.45 -4.26
CA MET A 219 1.25 -9.26 -3.83
C MET A 219 0.23 -9.30 -4.96
N ILE A 220 -0.35 -10.48 -5.21
CA ILE A 220 -1.39 -10.71 -6.22
C ILE A 220 -2.43 -11.71 -5.70
N HIS A 221 -3.57 -11.85 -6.39
CA HIS A 221 -4.58 -12.90 -6.18
C HIS A 221 -4.63 -13.86 -7.39
N ALA A 222 -5.48 -14.91 -7.31
CA ALA A 222 -5.66 -15.89 -8.38
C ALA A 222 -6.86 -15.66 -9.31
N ASP A 223 -7.87 -14.89 -8.87
CA ASP A 223 -9.13 -14.68 -9.61
C ASP A 223 -9.86 -16.01 -9.90
N ASP A 224 -9.77 -16.95 -8.94
CA ASP A 224 -10.29 -18.32 -8.99
C ASP A 224 -11.43 -18.58 -8.00
N GLY A 225 -11.92 -17.52 -7.34
CA GLY A 225 -12.93 -17.53 -6.30
C GLY A 225 -12.40 -17.93 -4.92
N THR A 226 -11.11 -18.24 -4.75
CA THR A 226 -10.57 -18.78 -3.49
C THR A 226 -10.06 -17.70 -2.52
N HIS A 227 -9.97 -16.43 -2.92
CA HIS A 227 -9.58 -15.27 -2.09
C HIS A 227 -8.26 -15.45 -1.32
N ARG A 228 -7.34 -16.21 -1.89
CA ARG A 228 -5.94 -16.33 -1.47
C ARG A 228 -5.08 -15.35 -2.23
N PHE A 229 -4.05 -14.84 -1.56
CA PHE A 229 -3.06 -13.95 -2.13
C PHE A 229 -1.66 -14.54 -2.02
N PHE A 230 -0.79 -14.13 -2.94
CA PHE A 230 0.56 -14.64 -3.12
C PHE A 230 1.53 -13.51 -2.86
N VAL A 231 2.43 -13.67 -1.89
CA VAL A 231 3.38 -12.61 -1.49
C VAL A 231 4.79 -13.00 -1.93
N ALA A 232 5.40 -12.20 -2.79
CA ALA A 232 6.77 -12.36 -3.25
C ALA A 232 7.76 -11.58 -2.37
N GLU A 233 8.77 -12.28 -1.84
CA GLU A 233 9.95 -11.70 -1.19
C GLU A 233 11.07 -11.48 -2.22
N GLN A 234 11.76 -10.34 -2.20
CA GLN A 234 12.85 -10.01 -3.15
C GLN A 234 13.91 -11.11 -3.29
N LEU A 235 14.12 -11.89 -2.22
CA LEU A 235 15.08 -13.00 -2.17
C LEU A 235 14.71 -14.19 -3.07
N GLY A 236 13.48 -14.25 -3.62
CA GLY A 236 13.02 -15.33 -4.50
C GLY A 236 12.04 -16.33 -3.88
N TYR A 237 11.39 -16.01 -2.75
CA TYR A 237 10.28 -16.81 -2.23
C TYR A 237 8.94 -16.20 -2.66
N VAL A 238 7.98 -17.04 -3.03
CA VAL A 238 6.55 -16.65 -3.12
C VAL A 238 5.76 -17.47 -2.10
N TRP A 239 4.97 -16.82 -1.26
CA TRP A 239 4.20 -17.45 -0.17
C TRP A 239 2.68 -17.37 -0.42
N VAL A 240 1.94 -18.46 -0.16
CA VAL A 240 0.47 -18.44 -0.22
C VAL A 240 -0.13 -18.07 1.13
N TYR A 241 -1.02 -17.07 1.12
CA TYR A 241 -1.90 -16.70 2.23
C TYR A 241 -3.35 -16.99 1.85
N LEU A 242 -4.11 -17.58 2.77
CA LEU A 242 -5.53 -17.93 2.57
C LEU A 242 -6.46 -16.79 3.02
N ALA A 243 -7.71 -16.83 2.58
CA ALA A 243 -8.75 -15.83 2.92
C ALA A 243 -9.00 -15.62 4.43
N ASN A 244 -8.55 -16.54 5.29
CA ASN A 244 -8.58 -16.41 6.76
C ASN A 244 -7.32 -15.75 7.37
N GLY A 245 -6.42 -15.23 6.53
CA GLY A 245 -5.13 -14.64 6.92
C GLY A 245 -4.02 -15.63 7.27
N SER A 246 -4.28 -16.94 7.31
CA SER A 246 -3.22 -17.93 7.59
C SER A 246 -2.35 -18.20 6.36
N ARG A 247 -1.04 -18.37 6.59
CA ARG A 247 -0.05 -18.65 5.55
C ARG A 247 0.28 -20.14 5.52
N ILE A 248 0.49 -20.70 4.33
CA ILE A 248 1.02 -22.07 4.19
C ILE A 248 2.52 -22.06 4.55
N ASP A 249 3.03 -23.11 5.21
CA ASP A 249 4.44 -23.23 5.59
C ASP A 249 5.38 -23.58 4.43
N ARG A 250 4.82 -24.00 3.29
CA ARG A 250 5.50 -24.21 2.01
C ARG A 250 5.35 -22.99 1.10
N PRO A 251 6.40 -22.60 0.35
CA PRO A 251 6.29 -21.56 -0.65
C PRO A 251 5.60 -22.07 -1.92
N PHE A 252 4.88 -21.18 -2.60
CA PHE A 252 4.33 -21.38 -3.95
C PHE A 252 5.43 -21.60 -4.99
N LEU A 253 6.51 -20.84 -4.84
CA LEU A 253 7.72 -20.87 -5.67
C LEU A 253 8.93 -20.50 -4.83
N ASN A 254 10.08 -21.09 -5.14
CA ASN A 254 11.36 -20.76 -4.53
C ASN A 254 12.47 -20.72 -5.58
N LEU A 255 12.99 -19.53 -5.90
CA LEU A 255 14.07 -19.31 -6.86
C LEU A 255 15.34 -18.72 -6.20
N THR A 256 15.51 -18.86 -4.88
CA THR A 256 16.62 -18.21 -4.13
C THR A 256 18.03 -18.60 -4.58
N GLU A 257 18.19 -19.66 -5.36
CA GLU A 257 19.48 -20.10 -5.93
C GLU A 257 19.76 -19.49 -7.32
N ALA A 258 18.72 -19.04 -8.03
CA ALA A 258 18.82 -18.43 -9.36
C ALA A 258 18.73 -16.89 -9.34
N VAL A 259 18.01 -16.34 -8.35
CA VAL A 259 17.80 -14.90 -8.17
C VAL A 259 19.10 -14.19 -7.80
N LEU A 260 19.51 -13.24 -8.65
CA LEU A 260 20.60 -12.31 -8.37
C LEU A 260 20.07 -11.17 -7.48
N THR A 261 20.53 -11.12 -6.24
CA THR A 261 20.25 -10.02 -5.29
C THR A 261 21.36 -9.93 -4.24
N SER A 262 21.30 -8.95 -3.34
CA SER A 262 22.30 -8.75 -2.29
C SER A 262 21.68 -8.22 -0.99
N PRO A 263 22.43 -8.21 0.14
CA PRO A 263 21.95 -7.62 1.38
C PRO A 263 22.09 -6.09 1.41
N TRP A 264 22.66 -5.44 0.38
CA TRP A 264 22.84 -3.98 0.35
C TRP A 264 21.49 -3.26 0.39
N ALA A 265 21.47 -2.10 1.06
CA ALA A 265 20.24 -1.33 1.22
C ALA A 265 19.91 -0.60 -0.09
N GLY A 266 18.72 -0.85 -0.64
CA GLY A 266 18.31 -0.28 -1.93
C GLY A 266 18.93 -0.95 -3.17
N ASP A 267 19.40 -2.19 -3.08
CA ASP A 267 19.65 -3.00 -4.29
C ASP A 267 18.32 -3.27 -5.00
N GLU A 268 18.18 -2.81 -6.24
CA GLU A 268 16.96 -2.99 -7.05
C GLU A 268 16.81 -4.43 -7.57
N ARG A 269 17.90 -5.22 -7.59
CA ARG A 269 17.90 -6.55 -8.20
C ARG A 269 17.28 -7.60 -7.29
N GLY A 270 16.59 -8.56 -7.89
CA GLY A 270 16.06 -9.72 -7.19
C GLY A 270 14.90 -10.36 -7.93
N PHE A 271 14.04 -11.05 -7.19
CA PHE A 271 12.69 -11.36 -7.66
C PHE A 271 11.86 -10.07 -7.53
N LEU A 272 11.21 -9.62 -8.62
CA LEU A 272 10.55 -8.31 -8.64
C LEU A 272 9.03 -8.42 -8.80
N CYS A 273 8.51 -9.37 -9.59
CA CYS A 273 7.07 -9.57 -9.73
C CYS A 273 6.70 -11.01 -10.14
N ILE A 274 5.45 -11.36 -9.87
CA ILE A 274 4.75 -12.54 -10.37
C ILE A 274 3.39 -12.09 -10.91
N ALA A 275 2.96 -12.66 -12.04
CA ALA A 275 1.61 -12.56 -12.57
C ALA A 275 1.06 -13.97 -12.81
N LEU A 276 -0.21 -14.21 -12.49
CA LEU A 276 -0.91 -15.45 -12.88
C LEU A 276 -1.65 -15.22 -14.19
N HIS A 277 -1.78 -16.26 -14.99
CA HIS A 277 -2.51 -16.19 -16.26
C HIS A 277 -3.99 -15.81 -16.00
N PRO A 278 -4.66 -14.95 -16.80
CA PRO A 278 -6.05 -14.55 -16.53
C PRO A 278 -7.04 -15.72 -16.50
N ARG A 279 -6.70 -16.80 -17.22
CA ARG A 279 -7.44 -18.06 -17.24
C ARG A 279 -6.81 -19.10 -16.27
N PHE A 280 -6.37 -18.68 -15.07
CA PHE A 280 -5.48 -19.47 -14.20
C PHE A 280 -6.05 -20.86 -13.84
N THR A 281 -7.35 -20.94 -13.59
CA THR A 281 -8.07 -22.20 -13.29
C THR A 281 -7.99 -23.26 -14.40
N VAL A 282 -7.77 -22.84 -15.65
CA VAL A 282 -7.72 -23.71 -16.83
C VAL A 282 -6.28 -23.86 -17.35
N VAL A 283 -5.59 -22.74 -17.56
CA VAL A 283 -4.24 -22.70 -18.16
C VAL A 283 -3.16 -23.02 -17.13
N ARG A 284 -3.39 -22.73 -15.84
CA ARG A 284 -2.53 -23.10 -14.71
C ARG A 284 -1.06 -22.66 -14.86
N LYS A 285 -0.81 -21.55 -15.56
CA LYS A 285 0.50 -20.92 -15.75
C LYS A 285 0.69 -19.67 -14.89
N ALA A 286 1.94 -19.43 -14.49
CA ALA A 286 2.42 -18.25 -13.79
C ALA A 286 3.66 -17.69 -14.50
N TYR A 287 3.84 -16.37 -14.47
CA TYR A 287 4.96 -15.67 -15.11
C TYR A 287 5.69 -14.84 -14.05
N VAL A 288 7.03 -14.90 -14.04
CA VAL A 288 7.85 -14.24 -13.01
C VAL A 288 8.94 -13.38 -13.62
N TYR A 289 9.21 -12.23 -13.01
CA TYR A 289 10.24 -11.26 -13.41
C TYR A 289 11.33 -11.24 -12.34
N TYR A 290 12.57 -11.55 -12.73
CA TYR A 290 13.69 -11.57 -11.80
C TYR A 290 15.05 -11.30 -12.45
N SER A 291 15.96 -10.74 -11.66
CA SER A 291 17.36 -10.54 -12.03
C SER A 291 18.14 -11.85 -11.94
N VAL A 292 19.00 -12.11 -12.91
CA VAL A 292 19.87 -13.30 -12.99
C VAL A 292 21.30 -12.92 -13.43
N SER A 293 22.27 -13.82 -13.20
CA SER A 293 23.62 -13.69 -13.77
C SER A 293 23.92 -14.83 -14.74
N VAL A 294 23.77 -14.57 -16.05
CA VAL A 294 23.98 -15.57 -17.11
C VAL A 294 25.30 -15.29 -17.82
N LYS A 295 26.22 -16.26 -17.80
CA LYS A 295 27.56 -16.16 -18.43
C LYS A 295 28.35 -14.91 -17.97
N LYS A 296 28.18 -14.51 -16.70
CA LYS A 296 28.74 -13.29 -16.07
C LYS A 296 28.22 -11.96 -16.62
N LYS A 297 27.05 -11.95 -17.26
CA LYS A 297 26.26 -10.73 -17.52
C LYS A 297 25.07 -10.70 -16.56
N GLU A 298 24.78 -9.54 -16.02
CA GLU A 298 23.51 -9.32 -15.31
C GLU A 298 22.41 -9.16 -16.36
N MET A 299 21.26 -9.78 -16.12
CA MET A 299 20.11 -9.77 -17.02
C MET A 299 18.82 -9.73 -16.20
N ILE A 300 17.79 -9.12 -16.76
CA ILE A 300 16.42 -9.44 -16.41
C ILE A 300 15.97 -10.67 -17.19
N ARG A 301 15.27 -11.57 -16.49
CA ARG A 301 14.61 -12.73 -17.06
C ARG A 301 13.12 -12.69 -16.73
N ILE A 302 12.30 -12.98 -17.73
CA ILE A 302 10.90 -13.35 -17.58
C ILE A 302 10.79 -14.84 -17.89
N SER A 303 10.29 -15.63 -16.92
CA SER A 303 10.06 -17.08 -17.08
C SER A 303 8.62 -17.45 -16.76
N GLU A 304 8.10 -18.42 -17.51
CA GLU A 304 6.85 -19.11 -17.27
C GLU A 304 7.09 -20.37 -16.41
N PHE A 305 6.11 -20.69 -15.57
CA PHE A 305 6.04 -21.90 -14.75
C PHE A 305 4.61 -22.45 -14.77
N THR A 306 4.46 -23.77 -14.68
CA THR A 306 3.16 -24.46 -14.55
C THR A 306 2.83 -24.83 -13.11
N LEU A 307 1.55 -24.93 -12.77
CA LEU A 307 1.07 -25.39 -11.47
C LEU A 307 1.16 -26.92 -11.35
N LEU A 308 1.59 -27.43 -10.21
CA LEU A 308 1.68 -28.88 -10.02
C LEU A 308 0.30 -29.55 -10.24
N PRO A 309 0.21 -30.65 -11.01
CA PRO A 309 -1.07 -31.26 -11.39
C PRO A 309 -2.01 -31.56 -10.22
N HIS A 310 -1.47 -31.78 -9.02
CA HIS A 310 -2.19 -32.13 -7.80
C HIS A 310 -1.89 -31.20 -6.61
N ASP A 311 -1.31 -30.00 -6.81
CA ASP A 311 -1.19 -28.99 -5.75
C ASP A 311 -1.38 -27.57 -6.28
N ASP A 312 -2.56 -27.01 -6.01
CA ASP A 312 -2.90 -25.65 -6.45
C ASP A 312 -2.14 -24.55 -5.66
N ASN A 313 -1.31 -24.95 -4.67
CA ASN A 313 -0.48 -24.07 -3.85
C ASN A 313 1.02 -24.20 -4.13
N GLN A 314 1.43 -24.88 -5.22
CA GLN A 314 2.84 -24.99 -5.57
C GLN A 314 3.06 -25.11 -7.09
N LEU A 315 3.94 -24.28 -7.65
CA LEU A 315 4.41 -24.38 -9.04
C LEU A 315 5.45 -25.51 -9.19
N ASP A 316 5.52 -26.09 -10.38
CA ASP A 316 6.53 -27.09 -10.74
C ASP A 316 7.84 -26.40 -11.17
N HIS A 317 8.84 -26.43 -10.29
CA HIS A 317 10.19 -25.94 -10.55
C HIS A 317 10.85 -26.52 -11.81
N SER A 318 10.49 -27.73 -12.22
CA SER A 318 11.04 -28.38 -13.42
C SER A 318 10.41 -27.90 -14.73
N SER A 319 9.32 -27.12 -14.64
CA SER A 319 8.60 -26.54 -15.78
C SER A 319 9.03 -25.12 -16.17
N GLU A 320 10.19 -24.62 -15.70
CA GLU A 320 10.66 -23.28 -16.08
C GLU A 320 10.87 -23.18 -17.61
N ARG A 321 10.08 -22.32 -18.25
CA ARG A 321 10.24 -21.94 -19.65
C ARG A 321 10.59 -20.46 -19.74
N THR A 322 11.84 -20.14 -20.07
CA THR A 322 12.29 -18.75 -20.24
C THR A 322 11.58 -18.11 -21.44
N ILE A 323 10.89 -17.00 -21.19
CA ILE A 323 10.10 -16.25 -22.18
C ILE A 323 10.96 -15.17 -22.82
N LEU A 324 11.64 -14.36 -22.01
CA LEU A 324 12.44 -13.22 -22.47
C LEU A 324 13.65 -12.99 -21.55
N GLU A 325 14.81 -12.70 -22.12
CA GLU A 325 15.99 -12.20 -21.39
C GLU A 325 16.42 -10.84 -21.96
N VAL A 326 16.65 -9.85 -21.09
CA VAL A 326 17.15 -8.52 -21.43
C VAL A 326 18.45 -8.27 -20.67
N VAL A 327 19.50 -7.82 -21.36
CA VAL A 327 20.82 -7.61 -20.74
C VAL A 327 20.87 -6.23 -20.09
N GLU A 328 21.10 -6.22 -18.78
CA GLU A 328 21.18 -4.99 -17.99
C GLU A 328 22.60 -4.39 -18.08
N PRO A 329 22.75 -3.11 -18.50
CA PRO A 329 24.07 -2.47 -18.61
C PRO A 329 24.57 -1.84 -17.29
N ALA A 330 23.71 -1.76 -16.26
CA ALA A 330 24.06 -1.46 -14.88
C ALA A 330 23.17 -2.27 -13.90
N SER A 331 23.40 -2.12 -12.60
CA SER A 331 22.71 -2.89 -11.54
C SER A 331 21.50 -2.17 -10.94
N ASN A 332 20.89 -1.25 -11.68
CA ASN A 332 19.78 -0.41 -11.24
C ASN A 332 18.92 0.05 -12.43
N HIS A 333 17.77 0.65 -12.15
CA HIS A 333 16.67 0.90 -13.10
C HIS A 333 16.16 -0.38 -13.78
N ASN A 334 15.92 -1.42 -12.99
CA ASN A 334 15.58 -2.74 -13.51
C ASN A 334 14.07 -2.91 -13.79
N GLY A 335 13.23 -1.88 -13.61
CA GLY A 335 11.77 -1.95 -13.75
C GLY A 335 11.18 -3.03 -12.84
N GLY A 336 10.33 -3.90 -13.40
CA GLY A 336 9.97 -5.16 -12.75
C GLY A 336 8.52 -5.35 -12.38
N GLN A 337 7.57 -4.74 -13.10
CA GLN A 337 6.17 -5.15 -13.08
C GLN A 337 5.88 -6.16 -14.20
N LEU A 338 5.07 -7.17 -13.88
CA LEU A 338 4.31 -7.98 -14.83
C LEU A 338 2.82 -7.81 -14.52
N LEU A 339 1.98 -7.66 -15.53
CA LEU A 339 0.52 -7.74 -15.38
C LEU A 339 -0.12 -8.16 -16.70
N PHE A 340 -1.34 -8.68 -16.63
CA PHE A 340 -2.14 -8.95 -17.82
C PHE A 340 -3.11 -7.81 -18.11
N GLY A 341 -3.22 -7.44 -19.38
CA GLY A 341 -4.27 -6.53 -19.84
C GLY A 341 -5.65 -7.19 -19.83
N HIS A 342 -6.70 -6.36 -19.85
CA HIS A 342 -8.05 -6.85 -20.14
C HIS A 342 -8.24 -7.31 -21.60
N ASP A 343 -7.25 -7.05 -22.46
CA ASP A 343 -7.11 -7.61 -23.80
C ASP A 343 -6.42 -9.00 -23.82
N GLY A 344 -5.98 -9.51 -22.66
CA GLY A 344 -5.41 -10.85 -22.49
C GLY A 344 -3.89 -10.93 -22.64
N TYR A 345 -3.21 -9.88 -23.09
CA TYR A 345 -1.76 -9.90 -23.32
C TYR A 345 -0.95 -9.63 -22.05
N LEU A 346 0.29 -10.15 -22.01
CA LEU A 346 1.23 -9.94 -20.91
C LEU A 346 2.00 -8.63 -21.14
N TYR A 347 1.89 -7.70 -20.20
CA TYR A 347 2.64 -6.46 -20.17
C TYR A 347 3.87 -6.59 -19.26
N ILE A 348 4.99 -6.03 -19.72
CA ILE A 348 6.31 -6.10 -19.07
C ILE A 348 6.91 -4.70 -19.00
N PHE A 349 7.27 -4.24 -17.81
CA PHE A 349 7.80 -2.88 -17.60
C PHE A 349 9.28 -2.96 -17.24
N ILE A 350 10.13 -2.41 -18.10
CA ILE A 350 11.59 -2.50 -18.00
C ILE A 350 12.18 -1.08 -18.02
N GLY A 351 12.96 -0.74 -17.00
CA GLY A 351 13.64 0.56 -16.91
C GLY A 351 14.78 0.70 -17.91
N ASP A 352 15.42 1.87 -17.93
CA ASP A 352 16.39 2.29 -18.94
C ASP A 352 17.74 1.54 -18.90
N GLY A 353 17.94 0.67 -17.89
CA GLY A 353 19.16 -0.09 -17.68
C GLY A 353 20.22 0.63 -16.83
N GLY A 354 19.89 1.78 -16.26
CA GLY A 354 20.60 2.36 -15.12
C GLY A 354 21.57 3.51 -15.43
N ARG A 355 22.22 3.98 -14.37
CA ARG A 355 23.08 5.18 -14.32
C ARG A 355 22.37 6.52 -14.55
N ALA A 356 22.99 7.58 -14.04
CA ALA A 356 22.54 8.95 -14.22
C ALA A 356 22.35 9.33 -15.69
N GLY A 357 21.10 9.64 -16.07
CA GLY A 357 20.77 10.26 -17.35
C GLY A 357 20.85 9.34 -18.58
N ASP A 358 20.58 8.04 -18.43
CA ASP A 358 20.48 7.04 -19.52
C ASP A 358 21.62 7.21 -20.56
N PRO A 359 22.90 6.97 -20.18
CA PRO A 359 24.07 7.35 -20.97
C PRO A 359 24.29 6.50 -22.24
N PHE A 360 23.32 5.67 -22.62
CA PHE A 360 23.48 4.63 -23.63
C PHE A 360 23.13 5.12 -25.04
N GLY A 361 24.17 5.32 -25.86
CA GLY A 361 24.02 5.80 -27.24
C GLY A 361 23.66 7.29 -27.34
N LYS A 362 23.17 7.70 -28.51
CA LYS A 362 22.93 9.11 -28.84
C LYS A 362 21.77 9.73 -28.04
N PHE A 363 20.71 8.96 -27.81
CA PHE A 363 19.44 9.45 -27.26
C PHE A 363 19.05 8.81 -25.92
N GLY A 364 19.85 7.86 -25.42
CA GLY A 364 19.45 6.95 -24.35
C GLY A 364 18.78 5.69 -24.89
N ASN A 365 18.76 4.62 -24.09
CA ASN A 365 17.98 3.41 -24.32
C ASN A 365 16.48 3.73 -24.44
N SER A 366 15.98 4.63 -23.60
CA SER A 366 14.55 4.90 -23.43
C SER A 366 13.88 5.41 -24.70
N GLN A 367 14.54 6.35 -25.40
CA GLN A 367 14.14 6.84 -26.74
C GLN A 367 14.58 5.90 -27.88
N ASN A 368 15.47 4.94 -27.64
CA ASN A 368 15.91 4.00 -28.66
C ASN A 368 14.96 2.79 -28.76
N LYS A 369 14.14 2.75 -29.81
CA LYS A 369 13.22 1.63 -30.08
C LYS A 369 13.93 0.33 -30.49
N SER A 370 15.23 0.33 -30.79
CA SER A 370 15.97 -0.90 -31.12
C SER A 370 16.30 -1.77 -29.90
N THR A 371 16.08 -1.26 -28.68
CA THR A 371 16.29 -1.96 -27.40
C THR A 371 14.96 -2.14 -26.65
N LEU A 372 14.96 -3.04 -25.67
CA LEU A 372 13.82 -3.34 -24.80
C LEU A 372 13.89 -2.60 -23.45
N LEU A 373 14.91 -1.74 -23.25
CA LEU A 373 15.17 -0.98 -22.03
C LEU A 373 14.49 0.38 -22.09
N GLY A 374 13.88 0.84 -21.00
CA GLY A 374 13.10 2.07 -20.91
C GLY A 374 11.82 1.98 -21.73
N LYS A 375 11.05 0.90 -21.52
CA LYS A 375 9.86 0.50 -22.29
C LYS A 375 8.78 -0.11 -21.41
N ALA A 376 7.52 0.07 -21.84
CA ALA A 376 6.46 -0.90 -21.58
C ALA A 376 6.33 -1.81 -22.81
N LEU A 377 6.47 -3.12 -22.62
CA LEU A 377 6.29 -4.14 -23.65
C LEU A 377 4.91 -4.80 -23.51
N ARG A 378 4.42 -5.39 -24.60
CA ARG A 378 3.16 -6.16 -24.65
C ARG A 378 3.36 -7.35 -25.57
N ILE A 379 3.31 -8.55 -25.02
CA ILE A 379 3.52 -9.82 -25.74
C ILE A 379 2.36 -10.78 -25.53
N ASP A 380 2.20 -11.70 -26.47
CA ASP A 380 1.22 -12.77 -26.41
C ASP A 380 1.88 -14.08 -25.96
N VAL A 381 1.28 -14.74 -24.99
CA VAL A 381 1.80 -15.97 -24.35
C VAL A 381 0.84 -17.16 -24.51
N GLU A 382 -0.30 -16.97 -25.15
CA GLU A 382 -1.28 -18.03 -25.42
C GLU A 382 -0.74 -18.99 -26.52
N ASP A 383 -1.16 -20.26 -26.48
CA ASP A 383 -0.85 -21.33 -27.47
C ASP A 383 0.62 -21.57 -27.88
N ASN A 384 1.58 -20.93 -27.19
CA ASN A 384 3.02 -20.94 -27.53
C ASN A 384 3.80 -22.20 -27.06
N ASP A 385 3.12 -23.31 -26.71
CA ASP A 385 3.73 -24.52 -26.13
C ASP A 385 4.58 -25.35 -27.11
N LEU A 386 4.48 -25.07 -28.42
CA LEU A 386 5.15 -25.82 -29.50
C LEU A 386 6.02 -24.93 -30.43
N SER A 387 6.22 -23.65 -30.08
CA SER A 387 6.72 -22.61 -30.99
C SER A 387 7.77 -21.70 -30.33
N ALA A 388 7.89 -20.45 -30.78
CA ALA A 388 8.62 -19.41 -30.06
C ALA A 388 8.06 -19.23 -28.63
N PRO A 389 8.81 -18.67 -27.66
CA PRO A 389 8.33 -18.57 -26.29
C PRO A 389 7.06 -17.70 -26.12
N TYR A 390 6.92 -16.71 -27.00
CA TYR A 390 5.81 -15.77 -27.11
C TYR A 390 5.59 -15.36 -28.58
N SER A 391 4.41 -14.82 -28.88
CA SER A 391 4.03 -14.15 -30.13
C SER A 391 3.95 -12.63 -29.93
N ILE A 392 3.96 -11.88 -31.03
CA ILE A 392 3.71 -10.43 -31.02
C ILE A 392 2.22 -10.17 -31.32
N PRO A 393 1.50 -9.39 -30.51
CA PRO A 393 0.17 -8.91 -30.85
C PRO A 393 0.20 -8.13 -32.18
N PRO A 394 -0.60 -8.50 -33.19
CA PRO A 394 -0.49 -7.93 -34.54
C PRO A 394 -0.89 -6.45 -34.61
N ASP A 395 -1.49 -5.91 -33.54
CA ASP A 395 -1.84 -4.51 -33.42
C ASP A 395 -0.77 -3.67 -32.69
N ASN A 396 0.36 -4.24 -32.22
CA ASN A 396 1.40 -3.48 -31.52
C ASN A 396 1.92 -2.30 -32.38
N PRO A 397 2.17 -1.12 -31.77
CA PRO A 397 2.33 0.14 -32.51
C PRO A 397 3.57 0.23 -33.41
N PHE A 398 4.58 -0.62 -33.19
CA PHE A 398 5.89 -0.54 -33.87
C PHE A 398 6.26 -1.81 -34.66
N VAL A 399 5.29 -2.69 -34.97
CA VAL A 399 5.52 -3.94 -35.72
C VAL A 399 6.11 -3.69 -37.12
N GLU A 400 5.59 -2.67 -37.83
CA GLU A 400 6.05 -2.29 -39.18
C GLU A 400 7.20 -1.26 -39.15
N GLU A 401 7.65 -0.80 -37.98
CA GLU A 401 8.71 0.21 -37.87
C GLU A 401 10.10 -0.45 -37.94
N LYS A 402 10.73 -0.38 -39.10
CA LYS A 402 12.09 -0.91 -39.34
C LYS A 402 13.07 -0.45 -38.24
N GLU A 403 13.88 -1.40 -37.76
CA GLU A 403 14.85 -1.25 -36.66
C GLU A 403 14.26 -1.03 -35.26
N SER A 404 12.93 -0.98 -35.11
CA SER A 404 12.26 -1.05 -33.80
C SER A 404 12.07 -2.48 -33.31
N ARG A 405 11.79 -2.61 -32.01
CA ARG A 405 11.39 -3.85 -31.35
C ARG A 405 9.87 -4.00 -31.39
N PRO A 406 9.32 -5.05 -32.05
CA PRO A 406 7.87 -5.21 -32.20
C PRO A 406 7.16 -5.55 -30.87
N GLU A 407 7.90 -5.91 -29.82
CA GLU A 407 7.42 -6.10 -28.45
C GLU A 407 6.96 -4.79 -27.78
N ILE A 408 7.42 -3.62 -28.26
CA ILE A 408 7.17 -2.33 -27.60
C ILE A 408 5.72 -1.90 -27.75
N TYR A 409 5.09 -1.60 -26.60
CA TYR A 409 3.78 -0.93 -26.51
C TYR A 409 3.92 0.57 -26.23
N ALA A 410 4.85 0.99 -25.37
CA ALA A 410 5.17 2.38 -25.09
C ALA A 410 6.67 2.54 -24.73
N TYR A 411 7.22 3.75 -24.87
CA TYR A 411 8.66 4.01 -24.71
C TYR A 411 8.95 5.36 -24.07
N GLY A 412 10.22 5.65 -23.81
CA GLY A 412 10.63 6.91 -23.20
C GLY A 412 10.33 7.00 -21.71
N VAL A 413 10.35 5.87 -21.00
CA VAL A 413 10.15 5.75 -19.55
C VAL A 413 11.49 5.47 -18.86
N ARG A 414 11.67 5.88 -17.59
CA ARG A 414 12.95 5.77 -16.87
C ARG A 414 13.10 4.48 -16.06
N ASN A 415 12.27 4.30 -15.06
CA ASN A 415 12.24 3.13 -14.16
C ASN A 415 10.83 2.97 -13.57
N MET A 416 9.86 2.59 -14.41
CA MET A 416 8.49 2.29 -13.98
C MET A 416 8.47 1.08 -13.05
N TRP A 417 8.12 1.32 -11.79
CA TRP A 417 8.27 0.33 -10.71
C TRP A 417 6.98 -0.45 -10.42
N ARG A 418 5.89 0.24 -10.08
CA ARG A 418 4.54 -0.36 -10.07
C ARG A 418 3.61 0.33 -11.03
N CYS A 419 2.93 -0.53 -11.79
CA CYS A 419 1.81 -0.19 -12.63
C CYS A 419 0.61 -1.06 -12.25
N SER A 420 -0.58 -0.54 -12.47
CA SER A 420 -1.85 -1.20 -12.24
C SER A 420 -2.81 -0.93 -13.39
N ILE A 421 -3.85 -1.76 -13.52
CA ILE A 421 -4.97 -1.50 -14.43
C ILE A 421 -6.21 -1.19 -13.60
N ASP A 422 -6.85 -0.07 -13.90
CA ASP A 422 -8.15 0.28 -13.35
C ASP A 422 -9.18 -0.77 -13.78
N ARG A 423 -9.74 -1.52 -12.81
CA ARG A 423 -10.79 -2.54 -13.05
C ARG A 423 -12.10 -1.96 -13.61
N GLY A 424 -12.23 -0.63 -13.65
CA GLY A 424 -13.47 0.07 -13.95
C GLY A 424 -14.31 0.30 -12.69
N ASP A 425 -15.16 1.31 -12.74
CA ASP A 425 -16.17 1.54 -11.70
C ASP A 425 -17.19 0.38 -11.66
N PRO A 426 -17.48 -0.24 -10.51
CA PRO A 426 -18.28 -1.46 -10.44
C PRO A 426 -19.78 -1.29 -10.77
N VAL A 427 -20.24 -0.08 -11.13
CA VAL A 427 -21.62 0.20 -11.55
C VAL A 427 -21.67 0.73 -12.99
N THR A 428 -20.66 1.50 -13.42
CA THR A 428 -20.65 2.20 -14.71
C THR A 428 -19.55 1.74 -15.67
N ASP A 429 -18.68 0.81 -15.24
CA ASP A 429 -17.45 0.34 -15.89
C ASP A 429 -16.43 1.45 -16.23
N ARG A 430 -16.70 2.70 -15.82
CA ARG A 430 -15.93 3.88 -16.21
C ARG A 430 -14.50 3.80 -15.68
N GLY A 431 -13.56 3.88 -16.61
CA GLY A 431 -12.12 3.85 -16.36
C GLY A 431 -11.47 2.48 -16.61
N ARG A 432 -12.26 1.44 -16.90
CA ARG A 432 -11.76 0.08 -17.17
C ARG A 432 -10.60 0.07 -18.17
N GLY A 433 -9.54 -0.66 -17.86
CA GLY A 433 -8.42 -0.88 -18.78
C GLY A 433 -7.39 0.25 -18.83
N ARG A 434 -7.62 1.38 -18.14
CA ARG A 434 -6.59 2.43 -18.00
C ARG A 434 -5.43 1.91 -17.17
N MET A 435 -4.23 2.00 -17.74
CA MET A 435 -2.99 1.56 -17.14
C MET A 435 -2.30 2.73 -16.45
N PHE A 436 -2.19 2.69 -15.12
CA PHE A 436 -1.52 3.72 -14.33
C PHE A 436 -0.13 3.22 -13.91
N CYS A 437 0.89 4.08 -13.93
CA CYS A 437 2.25 3.77 -13.47
C CYS A 437 2.80 4.87 -12.56
N GLY A 438 3.75 4.51 -11.69
CA GLY A 438 4.73 5.46 -11.14
C GLY A 438 6.08 5.26 -11.83
N ASP A 439 6.65 6.35 -12.37
CA ASP A 439 7.99 6.35 -12.98
C ASP A 439 8.99 7.14 -12.11
N VAL A 440 10.09 6.49 -11.72
CA VAL A 440 11.03 7.01 -10.71
C VAL A 440 11.97 8.05 -11.31
N GLY A 441 11.99 9.23 -10.69
CA GLY A 441 12.70 10.42 -11.12
C GLY A 441 14.24 10.33 -11.03
N GLN A 442 14.92 11.27 -11.70
CA GLN A 442 16.40 11.30 -11.73
C GLN A 442 17.01 12.25 -10.69
N ASN A 443 16.47 13.45 -10.53
CA ASN A 443 17.03 14.54 -9.72
C ASN A 443 15.99 15.59 -9.28
N LYS A 444 14.91 15.80 -10.04
CA LYS A 444 13.97 16.90 -9.87
C LYS A 444 12.54 16.46 -9.58
N TYR A 445 11.97 15.52 -10.34
CA TYR A 445 10.56 15.14 -10.28
C TYR A 445 10.37 13.63 -10.33
N GLU A 446 9.48 13.13 -9.47
CA GLU A 446 8.87 11.81 -9.56
C GLU A 446 7.52 11.91 -10.30
N GLU A 447 7.13 10.88 -11.05
CA GLU A 447 6.06 10.99 -12.07
C GLU A 447 4.97 9.91 -11.91
N VAL A 448 3.72 10.27 -12.23
CA VAL A 448 2.58 9.36 -12.33
C VAL A 448 1.94 9.50 -13.70
N ASP A 449 1.85 8.39 -14.41
CA ASP A 449 1.48 8.33 -15.82
C ASP A 449 0.25 7.46 -16.07
N ILE A 450 -0.45 7.76 -17.17
CA ILE A 450 -1.38 6.82 -17.81
C ILE A 450 -0.73 6.32 -19.10
N ILE A 451 -0.59 5.01 -19.25
CA ILE A 451 0.18 4.39 -20.34
C ILE A 451 -0.72 4.13 -21.55
N TYR A 452 -0.40 4.81 -22.65
CA TYR A 452 -1.11 4.72 -23.92
C TYR A 452 -0.29 3.97 -24.98
N LYS A 453 -1.00 3.27 -25.85
CA LYS A 453 -0.44 2.54 -26.99
C LYS A 453 0.31 3.49 -27.94
N GLY A 454 1.60 3.22 -28.16
CA GLY A 454 2.51 4.03 -28.95
C GLY A 454 3.10 5.24 -28.21
N GLY A 455 2.71 5.47 -26.95
CA GLY A 455 3.08 6.65 -26.18
C GLY A 455 4.58 6.80 -25.94
N ASN A 456 5.06 8.04 -25.99
CA ASN A 456 6.40 8.46 -25.63
C ASN A 456 6.33 9.25 -24.32
N TYR A 457 7.01 8.81 -23.27
CA TYR A 457 7.02 9.49 -21.95
C TYR A 457 8.22 10.43 -21.78
N GLY A 458 8.95 10.68 -22.87
CA GLY A 458 9.89 11.80 -22.98
C GLY A 458 11.23 11.63 -22.26
N TRP A 459 11.42 10.66 -21.36
CA TRP A 459 12.73 10.38 -20.77
C TRP A 459 13.71 9.90 -21.86
N ARG A 460 14.95 10.39 -21.96
CA ARG A 460 15.67 11.33 -21.06
C ARG A 460 15.66 12.81 -21.47
N ALA A 461 14.81 13.22 -22.39
CA ALA A 461 14.70 14.63 -22.78
C ALA A 461 13.93 15.45 -21.73
N LYS A 462 12.88 14.88 -21.14
CA LYS A 462 12.11 15.43 -20.02
C LYS A 462 12.25 14.60 -18.74
N GLU A 463 11.79 15.20 -17.65
CA GLU A 463 11.70 14.70 -16.28
C GLU A 463 10.63 15.56 -15.59
N GLY A 464 9.44 15.01 -15.43
CA GLY A 464 8.22 15.74 -15.12
C GLY A 464 7.89 16.78 -16.18
N PHE A 465 7.25 17.85 -15.74
CA PHE A 465 6.96 19.04 -16.55
C PHE A 465 8.22 19.88 -16.90
N SER A 466 9.42 19.29 -16.90
CA SER A 466 10.71 19.97 -17.08
C SER A 466 11.65 19.23 -18.04
N CYS A 467 12.42 19.97 -18.84
CA CYS A 467 13.53 19.38 -19.57
C CYS A 467 14.60 18.82 -18.61
N TYR A 468 15.05 17.58 -18.86
CA TYR A 468 16.28 17.02 -18.30
C TYR A 468 17.45 17.37 -19.23
N ASP A 469 17.62 16.62 -20.34
CA ASP A 469 18.56 17.01 -21.39
C ASP A 469 17.96 18.14 -22.23
N ARG A 470 18.39 19.38 -21.94
CA ARG A 470 18.00 20.58 -22.69
C ARG A 470 18.28 20.49 -24.18
N LYS A 471 19.34 19.80 -24.61
CA LYS A 471 19.68 19.67 -26.05
C LYS A 471 18.71 18.73 -26.74
N LEU A 472 18.28 17.65 -26.08
CA LEU A 472 17.23 16.78 -26.64
C LEU A 472 15.89 17.52 -26.62
N CYS A 473 15.47 18.01 -25.46
CA CYS A 473 14.19 18.70 -25.24
C CYS A 473 13.95 19.91 -26.19
N GLN A 474 15.02 20.58 -26.66
CA GLN A 474 14.91 21.67 -27.65
C GLN A 474 14.94 21.22 -29.12
N ASN A 475 15.59 20.10 -29.43
CA ASN A 475 15.78 19.63 -30.81
C ASN A 475 14.81 18.51 -31.24
N SER A 476 13.93 18.05 -30.34
CA SER A 476 13.02 16.94 -30.61
C SER A 476 11.56 17.36 -30.40
N SER A 477 10.77 17.26 -31.47
CA SER A 477 9.32 17.12 -31.35
C SER A 477 9.06 15.66 -31.00
N LEU A 478 8.97 15.37 -29.70
CA LEU A 478 8.91 14.00 -29.17
C LEU A 478 7.52 13.37 -29.27
N ASP A 479 6.50 14.20 -29.50
CA ASP A 479 5.08 13.90 -29.28
C ASP A 479 4.85 13.27 -27.89
N ASP A 480 5.50 13.84 -26.88
CA ASP A 480 5.56 13.26 -25.55
C ASP A 480 4.30 13.51 -24.72
N ILE A 481 3.87 12.45 -24.04
CA ILE A 481 2.73 12.43 -23.13
C ILE A 481 3.26 12.85 -21.76
N LEU A 482 2.77 14.00 -21.26
CA LEU A 482 3.11 14.47 -19.92
C LEU A 482 2.40 13.65 -18.84
N PRO A 483 3.03 13.47 -17.66
CA PRO A 483 2.41 12.76 -16.55
C PRO A 483 1.14 13.46 -16.05
N ILE A 484 0.17 12.67 -15.56
CA ILE A 484 -1.05 13.21 -14.93
C ILE A 484 -0.76 13.91 -13.60
N PHE A 485 0.37 13.58 -12.97
CA PHE A 485 0.89 14.25 -11.79
C PHE A 485 2.41 14.06 -11.69
N ALA A 486 3.14 15.12 -11.35
CA ALA A 486 4.57 15.03 -11.04
C ALA A 486 4.91 15.91 -9.83
N TYR A 487 5.74 15.39 -8.92
CA TYR A 487 6.07 16.06 -7.65
C TYR A 487 7.58 16.18 -7.42
N PRO A 488 8.07 17.29 -6.85
CA PRO A 488 9.49 17.55 -6.78
C PRO A 488 10.22 16.71 -5.72
N HIS A 489 11.52 16.46 -5.90
CA HIS A 489 12.42 15.66 -5.02
C HIS A 489 12.61 16.23 -3.58
N LYS A 490 11.82 17.26 -3.22
CA LYS A 490 11.67 17.82 -1.87
C LYS A 490 10.52 17.15 -1.10
N LEU A 491 9.52 16.60 -1.80
CA LEU A 491 8.34 15.96 -1.20
C LEU A 491 8.53 14.43 -1.06
N GLY A 492 9.05 13.78 -2.10
CA GLY A 492 9.50 12.39 -2.10
C GLY A 492 10.77 12.23 -2.95
N LYS A 493 11.22 11.00 -3.22
CA LYS A 493 12.41 10.69 -4.07
C LYS A 493 12.42 9.27 -4.68
N SER A 494 11.27 8.61 -4.73
CA SER A 494 11.07 7.36 -5.48
C SER A 494 9.58 7.06 -5.41
N VAL A 495 8.83 7.43 -6.45
CA VAL A 495 7.42 7.08 -6.56
C VAL A 495 7.28 5.55 -6.64
N THR A 496 6.49 4.98 -5.73
CA THR A 496 6.24 3.54 -5.71
C THR A 496 5.27 3.12 -6.82
N GLY A 497 4.44 4.04 -7.32
CA GLY A 497 3.22 3.72 -8.07
C GLY A 497 2.05 3.41 -7.13
N GLY A 498 0.91 3.00 -7.69
CA GLY A 498 -0.34 2.85 -6.95
C GLY A 498 -1.45 2.18 -7.75
N TYR A 499 -2.67 2.22 -7.20
CA TYR A 499 -3.88 1.59 -7.78
C TYR A 499 -5.08 2.53 -7.65
N ILE A 500 -6.00 2.48 -8.62
CA ILE A 500 -7.36 3.01 -8.44
C ILE A 500 -8.10 2.08 -7.46
N TYR A 501 -8.53 2.56 -6.29
CA TYR A 501 -9.33 1.73 -5.39
C TYR A 501 -10.69 1.41 -6.05
N ARG A 502 -10.98 0.12 -6.23
CA ARG A 502 -12.26 -0.41 -6.75
C ARG A 502 -12.92 -1.41 -5.80
N GLY A 503 -12.42 -1.50 -4.58
CA GLY A 503 -12.91 -2.42 -3.56
C GLY A 503 -14.34 -2.14 -3.11
N CYS A 504 -14.95 -3.14 -2.49
CA CYS A 504 -16.34 -3.09 -2.07
C CYS A 504 -16.52 -2.43 -0.69
N GLN A 505 -15.57 -2.63 0.24
CA GLN A 505 -15.76 -2.40 1.67
C GLN A 505 -15.69 -0.93 2.07
N MET A 506 -14.97 -0.07 1.34
CA MET A 506 -14.72 1.34 1.67
C MET A 506 -15.30 2.28 0.57
N PRO A 507 -16.63 2.55 0.55
CA PRO A 507 -17.30 3.17 -0.60
C PRO A 507 -16.78 4.56 -0.98
N ASN A 508 -16.21 5.31 -0.03
CA ASN A 508 -15.72 6.66 -0.26
C ASN A 508 -14.37 6.69 -1.03
N LEU A 509 -13.63 5.57 -1.05
CA LEU A 509 -12.34 5.48 -1.73
C LEU A 509 -12.47 5.15 -3.24
N ASN A 510 -13.66 4.75 -3.71
CA ASN A 510 -13.88 4.35 -5.11
C ASN A 510 -13.45 5.45 -6.09
N GLY A 511 -12.53 5.11 -7.00
CA GLY A 511 -12.02 6.03 -8.02
C GLY A 511 -10.87 6.94 -7.57
N LEU A 512 -10.37 6.80 -6.32
CA LEU A 512 -9.10 7.41 -5.92
C LEU A 512 -7.93 6.56 -6.43
N TYR A 513 -6.98 7.17 -7.17
CA TYR A 513 -5.67 6.58 -7.40
C TYR A 513 -4.83 6.76 -6.14
N ILE A 514 -4.68 5.71 -5.33
CA ILE A 514 -3.91 5.75 -4.09
C ILE A 514 -2.52 5.18 -4.36
N PHE A 515 -1.49 5.96 -4.04
CA PHE A 515 -0.09 5.70 -4.34
C PHE A 515 0.82 6.17 -3.20
N GLY A 516 2.12 5.89 -3.31
CA GLY A 516 3.08 6.25 -2.28
C GLY A 516 4.48 6.53 -2.82
N ASP A 517 5.37 6.92 -1.92
CA ASP A 517 6.78 7.21 -2.21
C ASP A 517 7.70 6.45 -1.25
N PHE A 518 8.58 5.62 -1.79
CA PHE A 518 9.47 4.71 -1.05
C PHE A 518 10.47 5.46 -0.16
N MET A 519 10.96 6.64 -0.59
CA MET A 519 12.04 7.37 0.09
C MET A 519 11.58 8.32 1.18
N SER A 520 10.34 8.83 1.11
CA SER A 520 9.70 9.65 2.14
C SER A 520 8.77 8.84 3.04
N GLY A 521 8.12 7.82 2.50
CA GLY A 521 7.04 7.07 3.15
C GLY A 521 5.69 7.78 3.10
N ARG A 522 5.51 8.80 2.26
CA ARG A 522 4.23 9.49 2.08
C ARG A 522 3.23 8.59 1.34
N LEU A 523 1.97 8.63 1.78
CA LEU A 523 0.82 8.11 1.05
C LEU A 523 0.06 9.30 0.46
N MET A 524 -0.41 9.16 -0.76
CA MET A 524 -1.00 10.23 -1.57
C MET A 524 -2.18 9.68 -2.36
N SER A 525 -3.09 10.55 -2.80
CA SER A 525 -4.12 10.19 -3.76
C SER A 525 -4.32 11.23 -4.86
N LEU A 526 -4.71 10.74 -6.04
CA LEU A 526 -5.23 11.56 -7.14
C LEU A 526 -6.69 11.19 -7.41
N LYS A 527 -7.53 12.20 -7.72
CA LYS A 527 -8.93 12.02 -8.10
C LYS A 527 -9.25 12.77 -9.38
N GLU A 528 -9.67 12.05 -10.40
CA GLU A 528 -10.06 12.61 -11.70
C GLU A 528 -11.38 13.40 -11.60
N ASN A 529 -11.36 14.68 -11.96
CA ASN A 529 -12.56 15.43 -12.24
C ASN A 529 -13.10 15.02 -13.62
N VAL A 530 -14.16 14.22 -13.60
CA VAL A 530 -14.83 13.63 -14.78
C VAL A 530 -15.18 14.67 -15.87
N SER A 531 -15.48 15.92 -15.49
CA SER A 531 -15.94 16.95 -16.43
C SER A 531 -14.83 17.81 -17.04
N THR A 532 -13.61 17.81 -16.47
CA THR A 532 -12.48 18.61 -16.97
C THR A 532 -11.26 17.77 -17.36
N GLY A 533 -11.16 16.53 -16.88
CA GLY A 533 -9.97 15.67 -17.03
C GLY A 533 -8.83 16.00 -16.06
N GLU A 534 -9.00 17.02 -15.20
CA GLU A 534 -7.99 17.43 -14.22
C GLU A 534 -7.91 16.44 -13.05
N TRP A 535 -6.73 16.24 -12.49
CA TRP A 535 -6.51 15.38 -11.33
C TRP A 535 -6.31 16.21 -10.06
N HIS A 536 -7.26 16.11 -9.13
CA HIS A 536 -7.13 16.69 -7.79
C HIS A 536 -6.19 15.84 -6.95
N TYR A 537 -5.23 16.47 -6.27
CA TYR A 537 -4.26 15.80 -5.40
C TYR A 537 -4.61 16.01 -3.93
N ASN A 538 -4.53 14.94 -3.13
CA ASN A 538 -4.61 15.00 -1.67
C ASN A 538 -3.47 14.17 -1.06
N GLU A 539 -2.92 14.62 0.07
CA GLU A 539 -2.13 13.77 0.96
C GLU A 539 -3.04 12.74 1.65
N ILE A 540 -2.48 11.60 2.07
CA ILE A 540 -3.13 10.66 2.98
C ILE A 540 -2.36 10.65 4.30
N CYS A 541 -3.08 10.92 5.39
CA CYS A 541 -2.57 10.95 6.75
C CYS A 541 -3.12 9.77 7.55
N MET A 542 -2.36 9.32 8.54
CA MET A 542 -2.85 8.33 9.49
C MET A 542 -3.70 9.01 10.55
N GLY A 543 -4.94 8.53 10.72
CA GLY A 543 -5.91 9.08 11.67
C GLY A 543 -5.37 9.10 13.10
N ARG A 544 -5.54 10.23 13.79
CA ARG A 544 -4.98 10.47 15.13
C ARG A 544 -6.01 10.22 16.23
N ASP A 545 -5.58 10.34 17.47
CA ASP A 545 -6.42 10.38 18.67
C ASP A 545 -7.41 9.21 18.83
N GLN A 546 -8.66 9.32 18.39
CA GLN A 546 -9.66 8.23 18.41
C GLN A 546 -9.93 7.63 17.02
N THR A 547 -9.59 8.31 15.91
CA THR A 547 -9.91 7.91 14.53
C THR A 547 -9.51 6.45 14.20
N CYS A 548 -8.35 6.00 14.69
CA CYS A 548 -7.84 4.64 14.45
C CYS A 548 -7.77 3.75 15.71
N LYS A 549 -8.54 4.03 16.78
CA LYS A 549 -8.51 3.20 18.01
C LYS A 549 -9.28 1.88 17.90
N PHE A 550 -9.98 1.62 16.80
CA PHE A 550 -10.83 0.43 16.67
C PHE A 550 -10.00 -0.87 16.71
N PRO A 551 -10.52 -1.96 17.29
CA PRO A 551 -9.97 -3.30 17.16
C PRO A 551 -9.49 -3.66 15.74
N LYS A 552 -8.20 -4.01 15.66
CA LYS A 552 -7.37 -4.33 14.48
C LYS A 552 -6.94 -3.15 13.60
N LEU A 553 -7.30 -1.91 13.92
CA LEU A 553 -6.75 -0.73 13.26
C LEU A 553 -5.49 -0.20 13.97
N ILE A 554 -4.60 0.38 13.17
CA ILE A 554 -3.38 1.08 13.58
C ILE A 554 -3.19 2.35 12.74
N ASN A 555 -2.39 3.30 13.26
CA ASN A 555 -2.02 4.55 12.60
C ASN A 555 -0.49 4.70 12.41
N SER A 556 0.23 3.58 12.51
CA SER A 556 1.67 3.44 12.25
C SER A 556 1.91 2.48 11.08
N TYR A 557 2.93 2.76 10.28
CA TYR A 557 3.47 1.84 9.29
C TYR A 557 4.97 2.08 9.09
N TYR A 558 5.68 1.11 8.50
CA TYR A 558 7.09 1.28 8.19
C TYR A 558 7.32 2.17 6.96
N LYS A 559 8.29 3.07 7.07
CA LYS A 559 8.53 4.16 6.12
C LYS A 559 8.71 3.72 4.67
N TYR A 560 9.46 2.64 4.40
CA TYR A 560 9.83 2.29 3.03
C TYR A 560 8.70 1.53 2.34
N ILE A 561 7.83 2.24 1.61
CA ILE A 561 6.71 1.66 0.84
C ILE A 561 7.27 1.02 -0.43
N ILE A 562 7.35 -0.31 -0.45
CA ILE A 562 7.95 -1.10 -1.53
C ILE A 562 6.95 -1.28 -2.69
N SER A 563 5.67 -1.50 -2.41
CA SER A 563 4.68 -1.80 -3.46
C SER A 563 3.26 -1.56 -3.00
N PHE A 564 2.33 -1.50 -3.95
CA PHE A 564 0.90 -1.64 -3.73
C PHE A 564 0.39 -2.96 -4.32
N ALA A 565 -0.78 -3.41 -3.87
CA ALA A 565 -1.49 -4.57 -4.39
C ALA A 565 -2.97 -4.53 -4.01
N GLU A 566 -3.83 -5.12 -4.82
CA GLU A 566 -5.24 -5.36 -4.46
C GLU A 566 -5.49 -6.85 -4.16
N ASP A 567 -6.53 -7.15 -3.38
CA ASP A 567 -7.08 -8.51 -3.30
C ASP A 567 -8.10 -8.79 -4.42
N GLU A 568 -8.58 -10.02 -4.48
CA GLU A 568 -9.57 -10.46 -5.46
C GLU A 568 -10.89 -9.66 -5.41
N ALA A 569 -11.22 -9.07 -4.25
CA ALA A 569 -12.38 -8.21 -4.07
C ALA A 569 -12.11 -6.70 -4.34
N GLY A 570 -10.90 -6.36 -4.83
CA GLY A 570 -10.48 -4.99 -5.15
C GLY A 570 -10.06 -4.16 -3.93
N GLU A 571 -9.92 -4.78 -2.76
CA GLU A 571 -9.50 -4.09 -1.55
C GLU A 571 -8.00 -3.76 -1.63
N LEU A 572 -7.61 -2.55 -1.24
CA LEU A 572 -6.24 -2.06 -1.47
C LEU A 572 -5.30 -2.27 -0.27
N TYR A 573 -4.08 -2.71 -0.59
CA TYR A 573 -2.98 -2.99 0.32
C TYR A 573 -1.71 -2.28 -0.15
N PHE A 574 -0.81 -2.03 0.79
CA PHE A 574 0.59 -1.72 0.47
C PHE A 574 1.57 -2.55 1.29
N LEU A 575 2.73 -2.77 0.68
CA LEU A 575 3.82 -3.61 1.15
C LEU A 575 4.94 -2.64 1.54
N ALA A 576 5.42 -2.72 2.78
CA ALA A 576 6.46 -1.81 3.28
C ALA A 576 7.45 -2.52 4.21
N THR A 577 8.59 -1.89 4.47
CA THR A 577 9.65 -2.46 5.33
C THR A 577 10.29 -1.45 6.27
N GLY A 578 10.70 -1.91 7.45
CA GLY A 578 11.59 -1.15 8.34
C GLY A 578 13.05 -1.14 7.88
N THR A 579 13.42 -1.95 6.87
CA THR A 579 14.79 -2.03 6.33
C THR A 579 14.75 -2.52 4.87
N PRO A 580 15.14 -1.70 3.87
CA PRO A 580 15.05 -2.05 2.45
C PRO A 580 16.25 -2.89 2.01
N SER A 581 16.24 -4.18 2.38
CA SER A 581 17.29 -5.16 2.05
C SER A 581 16.66 -6.53 1.85
N ALA A 582 17.00 -7.23 0.75
CA ALA A 582 16.46 -8.54 0.38
C ALA A 582 16.57 -9.62 1.46
N THR A 583 17.45 -9.44 2.46
CA THR A 583 17.68 -10.39 3.55
C THR A 583 16.96 -10.05 4.85
N ALA A 584 16.53 -8.79 5.03
CA ALA A 584 16.01 -8.29 6.30
C ALA A 584 14.52 -8.62 6.48
N ARG A 585 14.17 -9.30 7.58
CA ARG A 585 12.78 -9.67 7.95
C ARG A 585 11.96 -8.49 8.50
N GLY A 586 12.13 -7.31 7.93
CA GLY A 586 11.47 -6.06 8.31
C GLY A 586 10.17 -5.77 7.56
N GLY A 587 9.75 -6.64 6.63
CA GLY A 587 8.61 -6.44 5.76
C GLY A 587 7.25 -6.73 6.41
N VAL A 588 6.26 -5.91 6.07
CA VAL A 588 4.87 -5.94 6.54
C VAL A 588 3.94 -5.58 5.37
N ILE A 589 2.72 -6.12 5.37
CA ILE A 589 1.64 -5.73 4.46
C ILE A 589 0.52 -5.11 5.29
N TYR A 590 0.05 -3.95 4.83
CA TYR A 590 -1.01 -3.16 5.45
C TYR A 590 -2.20 -3.07 4.50
N LYS A 591 -3.41 -3.39 4.96
CA LYS A 591 -4.66 -3.04 4.28
C LYS A 591 -5.02 -1.59 4.59
N ILE A 592 -5.49 -0.84 3.60
CA ILE A 592 -6.03 0.52 3.76
C ILE A 592 -7.52 0.47 4.17
N VAL A 593 -7.91 1.29 5.14
CA VAL A 593 -9.26 1.34 5.71
C VAL A 593 -9.75 2.79 5.82
N ASP A 594 -10.97 3.05 5.32
CA ASP A 594 -11.75 4.26 5.66
C ASP A 594 -12.41 4.03 7.05
N PRO A 595 -12.01 4.78 8.09
CA PRO A 595 -12.61 4.62 9.42
C PRO A 595 -13.99 5.29 9.55
N SER A 596 -14.37 6.19 8.63
CA SER A 596 -15.64 6.93 8.68
C SER A 596 -16.82 6.16 8.11
N ARG A 597 -16.58 5.26 7.15
CA ARG A 597 -17.68 4.52 6.48
C ARG A 597 -17.24 3.20 5.89
N ARG A 598 -18.08 2.17 6.11
CA ARG A 598 -18.02 0.90 5.39
C ARG A 598 -19.24 0.66 4.50
N ALA A 599 -19.16 -0.38 3.68
CA ALA A 599 -20.31 -0.99 3.05
C ALA A 599 -21.25 -1.67 4.08
N PRO A 600 -22.58 -1.66 3.84
CA PRO A 600 -23.54 -2.34 4.71
C PRO A 600 -23.30 -3.85 4.80
N PRO A 601 -23.71 -4.50 5.91
CA PRO A 601 -23.56 -5.94 6.13
C PRO A 601 -23.99 -6.80 4.92
N GLY A 602 -23.22 -7.85 4.70
CA GLY A 602 -23.39 -8.79 3.59
C GLY A 602 -23.26 -8.21 2.18
N LYS A 603 -22.98 -6.90 1.97
CA LYS A 603 -22.79 -6.36 0.59
C LYS A 603 -21.51 -6.91 -0.02
N CYS A 604 -20.44 -6.93 0.78
CA CYS A 604 -19.12 -7.46 0.43
C CYS A 604 -18.92 -8.85 1.06
N GLY A 605 -19.99 -9.65 1.11
CA GLY A 605 -20.02 -10.95 1.77
C GLY A 605 -19.33 -12.03 0.95
N ILE A 606 -18.01 -12.15 1.09
CA ILE A 606 -17.18 -13.14 0.39
C ILE A 606 -17.45 -14.55 0.95
N LYS A 607 -17.57 -15.53 0.04
CA LYS A 607 -17.60 -16.97 0.36
C LYS A 607 -16.48 -17.67 -0.43
N PRO A 608 -15.28 -17.83 0.14
CA PRO A 608 -14.14 -18.37 -0.60
C PRO A 608 -14.39 -19.81 -1.07
N ALA A 609 -14.03 -20.11 -2.32
CA ALA A 609 -14.03 -21.45 -2.86
C ALA A 609 -13.03 -22.35 -2.08
N PRO A 610 -13.39 -23.61 -1.79
CA PRO A 610 -12.59 -24.50 -0.94
C PRO A 610 -11.35 -25.01 -1.69
N ILE A 611 -10.16 -24.78 -1.11
CA ILE A 611 -8.88 -25.24 -1.66
C ILE A 611 -8.26 -26.37 -0.82
N LYS A 612 -7.61 -27.33 -1.50
CA LYS A 612 -6.84 -28.40 -0.84
C LYS A 612 -5.51 -27.83 -0.37
N ILE A 613 -5.16 -28.04 0.90
CA ILE A 613 -3.93 -27.52 1.52
C ILE A 613 -2.96 -28.67 1.79
N LYS A 614 -1.68 -28.52 1.44
CA LYS A 614 -0.60 -29.43 1.88
C LYS A 614 0.47 -28.64 2.63
N GLY A 615 0.77 -29.07 3.84
CA GLY A 615 1.67 -28.36 4.76
C GLY A 615 0.97 -27.99 6.06
N LYS A 616 1.62 -27.16 6.87
CA LYS A 616 1.04 -26.57 8.09
C LYS A 616 0.54 -25.16 7.79
N LEU A 617 -0.53 -24.77 8.48
CA LEU A 617 -0.97 -23.38 8.50
C LEU A 617 -0.24 -22.63 9.63
N ILE A 618 0.28 -21.46 9.28
CA ILE A 618 0.84 -20.48 10.19
C ILE A 618 -0.20 -19.37 10.31
N HIS A 619 -0.89 -19.33 11.44
CA HIS A 619 -1.87 -18.28 11.71
C HIS A 619 -1.18 -16.92 11.82
N PHE A 620 -1.76 -15.91 11.20
CA PHE A 620 -1.26 -14.54 11.29
C PHE A 620 -1.65 -13.92 12.63
N HIS A 621 -0.67 -13.28 13.27
CA HIS A 621 -0.83 -12.47 14.47
C HIS A 621 -0.13 -11.12 14.21
N PRO A 622 -0.83 -9.98 14.37
CA PRO A 622 -0.21 -8.66 14.29
C PRO A 622 0.95 -8.51 15.27
N LYS A 623 1.92 -7.66 14.92
CA LYS A 623 3.06 -7.30 15.77
C LYS A 623 2.83 -6.00 16.53
N GLU A 624 2.03 -5.09 16.01
CA GLU A 624 1.61 -3.90 16.77
C GLU A 624 0.48 -4.28 17.72
N GLU A 625 0.83 -4.54 18.99
CA GLU A 625 -0.12 -4.65 20.09
C GLU A 625 -0.88 -3.33 20.28
N PHE A 626 -2.18 -3.43 20.59
CA PHE A 626 -3.09 -2.29 20.75
C PHE A 626 -2.51 -1.12 21.55
N VAL A 627 -2.41 0.05 20.92
CA VAL A 627 -1.76 1.23 21.49
C VAL A 627 -2.69 1.98 22.44
N ILE A 628 -2.82 1.46 23.66
CA ILE A 628 -3.24 2.22 24.82
C ILE A 628 -2.21 2.00 25.94
N ASN A 629 -1.70 3.08 26.54
CA ASN A 629 -0.84 3.10 27.73
C ASN A 629 0.60 2.54 27.66
N LYS A 630 1.32 2.67 26.53
CA LYS A 630 2.79 2.82 26.60
C LYS A 630 3.16 4.30 26.77
N LYS A 631 3.73 4.66 27.94
CA LYS A 631 4.41 5.97 28.11
C LYS A 631 5.50 6.12 27.04
N PRO A 632 5.77 7.34 26.55
CA PRO A 632 6.80 7.57 25.54
C PRO A 632 8.15 7.08 26.06
N THR A 633 8.60 5.95 25.51
CA THR A 633 9.88 5.34 25.87
C THR A 633 10.97 6.09 25.12
N THR A 634 11.45 7.18 25.72
CA THR A 634 12.62 7.91 25.23
C THR A 634 13.81 6.96 25.18
N THR A 635 14.18 6.53 23.97
CA THR A 635 15.32 5.63 23.75
C THR A 635 16.58 6.27 24.35
N PRO A 636 17.22 5.65 25.35
CA PRO A 636 18.40 6.24 25.97
C PRO A 636 19.53 6.36 24.94
N VAL A 637 20.07 7.58 24.78
CA VAL A 637 21.23 7.82 23.91
C VAL A 637 22.36 6.86 24.31
N PRO A 638 22.99 6.12 23.37
CA PRO A 638 24.00 5.11 23.68
C PRO A 638 25.17 5.66 24.51
N ARG A 639 25.14 5.39 25.82
CA ARG A 639 26.14 5.88 26.77
C ARG A 639 27.44 5.08 26.62
N LYS A 640 28.43 5.67 25.94
CA LYS A 640 29.80 5.11 25.80
C LYS A 640 30.28 4.56 27.14
N THR A 641 30.48 3.24 27.21
CA THR A 641 30.84 2.54 28.45
C THR A 641 32.36 2.51 28.59
N THR A 642 32.92 3.50 29.28
CA THR A 642 34.36 3.54 29.56
C THR A 642 34.76 2.40 30.49
N THR A 643 35.65 1.51 30.05
CA THR A 643 36.11 0.36 30.84
C THR A 643 37.18 0.76 31.86
N THR A 644 36.83 0.77 33.15
CA THR A 644 37.77 1.00 34.25
C THR A 644 38.14 -0.34 34.92
N LYS A 645 39.44 -0.63 35.07
CA LYS A 645 39.94 -1.87 35.72
C LYS A 645 40.21 -1.66 37.20
N THR A 646 39.91 -2.67 38.02
CA THR A 646 40.45 -2.87 39.40
C THR A 646 40.36 -4.38 39.78
N PRO A 647 41.07 -4.88 40.82
CA PRO A 647 41.80 -6.16 40.68
C PRO A 647 41.22 -7.37 41.46
N PRO A 648 41.71 -8.60 41.19
CA PRO A 648 41.20 -9.84 41.78
C PRO A 648 41.75 -10.16 43.19
N LYS A 649 41.04 -11.04 43.93
CA LYS A 649 41.56 -11.72 45.13
C LYS A 649 41.36 -13.24 45.06
N ARG A 650 42.27 -13.96 45.74
CA ARG A 650 42.45 -15.42 45.73
C ARG A 650 41.21 -16.23 46.17
N LYS A 651 41.12 -17.46 45.65
CA LYS A 651 40.62 -18.64 46.40
C LYS A 651 41.81 -19.45 46.93
N THR A 652 41.62 -20.20 48.01
CA THR A 652 42.66 -21.03 48.66
C THR A 652 42.21 -22.49 48.69
N THR A 653 43.12 -23.42 48.42
CA THR A 653 42.86 -24.86 48.36
C THR A 653 42.89 -25.50 49.75
N SER A 654 42.14 -26.58 49.95
CA SER A 654 42.27 -27.51 51.09
C SER A 654 42.60 -28.92 50.60
N ILE A 655 43.32 -29.70 51.41
CA ILE A 655 43.82 -31.04 51.06
C ILE A 655 43.49 -32.01 52.20
N LYS A 656 42.99 -33.21 51.86
CA LYS A 656 43.17 -34.44 52.66
C LYS A 656 43.14 -35.68 51.77
N ILE A 657 43.62 -36.80 52.31
CA ILE A 657 44.24 -37.92 51.55
C ILE A 657 43.47 -39.23 51.78
N ILE A 658 43.44 -40.11 50.78
CA ILE A 658 43.00 -41.52 50.88
C ILE A 658 44.08 -42.44 50.28
N LYS A 659 44.24 -43.66 50.82
CA LYS A 659 45.31 -44.62 50.50
C LYS A 659 44.89 -45.68 49.43
N PRO A 660 45.82 -46.23 48.61
CA PRO A 660 45.59 -47.34 47.67
C PRO A 660 45.89 -48.72 48.32
N PRO A 661 45.44 -49.88 47.75
CA PRO A 661 46.15 -50.55 46.63
C PRO A 661 45.26 -51.24 45.54
N MET A 662 45.91 -51.94 44.59
CA MET A 662 45.37 -52.61 43.36
C MET A 662 44.96 -54.10 43.60
N PRO A 663 44.72 -55.03 42.61
CA PRO A 663 44.70 -54.96 41.11
C PRO A 663 43.62 -55.80 40.34
N THR A 664 43.83 -55.95 39.01
CA THR A 664 43.19 -56.82 37.95
C THR A 664 42.12 -56.15 37.06
N ARG A 665 41.94 -56.46 35.76
CA ARG A 665 42.49 -57.49 34.81
C ARG A 665 42.72 -56.89 33.38
N LYS A 666 43.44 -57.58 32.47
CA LYS A 666 43.89 -57.11 31.12
C LYS A 666 42.92 -57.37 29.94
N SER A 667 42.91 -56.47 28.93
CA SER A 667 42.86 -56.70 27.45
C SER A 667 43.10 -55.34 26.74
N ILE A 668 44.02 -55.09 25.78
CA ILE A 668 44.26 -55.66 24.41
C ILE A 668 43.01 -55.43 23.52
N ARG A 669 42.97 -54.71 22.38
CA ARG A 669 43.90 -54.32 21.25
C ARG A 669 43.44 -52.92 20.70
N LYS A 670 43.98 -52.18 19.69
CA LYS A 670 45.11 -52.26 18.71
C LYS A 670 45.49 -50.82 18.21
N THR A 671 46.77 -50.62 17.87
CA THR A 671 47.43 -49.79 16.79
C THR A 671 46.58 -49.48 15.53
N SER A 672 46.79 -48.42 14.71
CA SER A 672 47.96 -47.55 14.36
C SER A 672 47.52 -46.10 14.03
N VAL A 673 48.30 -44.99 14.10
CA VAL A 673 49.73 -44.65 13.85
C VAL A 673 50.12 -44.46 12.36
N LEU A 674 50.27 -43.19 11.92
CA LEU A 674 51.45 -42.68 11.17
C LEU A 674 51.41 -41.14 10.87
N LEU A 675 52.39 -40.45 11.46
CA LEU A 675 53.05 -39.16 11.13
C LEU A 675 54.59 -39.48 11.12
N PRO A 676 55.57 -38.56 10.92
CA PRO A 676 55.59 -37.13 10.54
C PRO A 676 56.15 -36.97 9.08
N THR A 677 57.10 -36.14 8.61
CA THR A 677 58.12 -35.11 9.05
C THR A 677 58.45 -34.22 7.81
N THR A 678 59.36 -33.24 7.67
CA THR A 678 60.51 -32.56 8.37
C THR A 678 60.52 -31.08 7.85
N ALA A 679 61.05 -30.02 8.49
CA ALA A 679 62.35 -29.70 9.13
C ALA A 679 63.51 -29.41 8.11
N THR A 680 64.40 -28.40 8.27
CA THR A 680 64.54 -27.34 9.32
C THR A 680 64.64 -25.89 8.73
N THR A 681 65.70 -25.05 8.67
CA THR A 681 67.11 -25.08 9.15
C THR A 681 67.76 -23.65 9.20
N THR A 682 68.39 -23.27 10.33
CA THR A 682 69.55 -22.35 10.56
C THR A 682 69.76 -20.95 9.88
N THR A 683 69.77 -19.89 10.73
CA THR A 683 70.85 -18.85 10.99
C THR A 683 71.24 -17.78 9.90
N THR A 684 71.92 -16.64 10.15
CA THR A 684 72.63 -16.01 11.33
C THR A 684 72.71 -14.46 11.20
N THR A 685 73.03 -13.74 12.31
CA THR A 685 73.80 -12.44 12.52
C THR A 685 74.23 -11.52 11.33
N THR A 686 74.45 -10.18 11.41
CA THR A 686 74.72 -9.23 12.55
C THR A 686 74.62 -7.71 12.17
N ARG A 687 74.07 -6.88 13.08
CA ARG A 687 74.67 -5.64 13.71
C ARG A 687 75.56 -4.64 12.90
N LYS A 688 75.12 -3.37 12.74
CA LYS A 688 75.77 -2.11 13.27
C LYS A 688 75.08 -0.79 12.84
N SER A 689 75.15 0.23 13.71
CA SER A 689 74.88 1.68 13.50
C SER A 689 76.23 2.44 13.26
N PRO A 690 76.44 3.80 13.37
CA PRO A 690 75.61 4.92 13.90
C PRO A 690 75.77 6.34 13.22
N LEU A 691 75.34 7.42 13.92
CA LEU A 691 75.76 8.85 13.88
C LEU A 691 75.05 9.92 12.96
N THR A 692 74.22 10.76 13.61
CA THR A 692 74.19 12.27 13.74
C THR A 692 75.13 13.20 12.93
N PRO A 693 74.91 14.56 12.84
CA PRO A 693 73.87 15.44 13.47
C PRO A 693 73.23 16.58 12.61
N THR A 694 72.37 17.39 13.25
CA THR A 694 71.84 18.77 12.99
C THR A 694 72.92 19.90 12.82
N PRO A 695 72.65 21.21 12.46
CA PRO A 695 71.50 22.07 12.90
C PRO A 695 70.97 23.28 12.03
N ALA A 696 69.79 23.80 12.47
CA ALA A 696 69.31 25.20 12.66
C ALA A 696 69.45 26.39 11.64
N ALA A 697 68.29 27.05 11.41
CA ALA A 697 68.01 28.52 11.46
C ALA A 697 68.55 29.48 10.34
N GLU A 698 68.12 30.76 10.14
CA GLU A 698 67.22 31.69 10.88
C GLU A 698 66.67 32.88 9.99
N THR A 699 65.65 33.66 10.47
CA THR A 699 65.28 35.12 10.24
C THR A 699 65.26 35.79 8.81
N THR A 700 64.62 36.96 8.46
CA THR A 700 63.53 37.86 8.98
C THR A 700 62.95 38.89 7.95
N ARG A 701 61.78 39.50 8.30
CA ARG A 701 61.16 40.83 7.94
C ARG A 701 59.74 40.70 7.29
N LYS A 702 58.63 41.28 7.81
CA LYS A 702 58.21 42.69 8.17
C LYS A 702 57.89 43.54 6.91
N THR A 703 56.80 44.32 6.78
CA THR A 703 56.02 45.17 7.74
C THR A 703 54.54 45.33 7.23
N THR A 704 53.44 45.17 8.00
CA THR A 704 52.68 46.11 8.90
C THR A 704 52.18 47.42 8.23
N ILE A 705 50.87 47.79 8.21
CA ILE A 705 50.07 48.60 9.18
C ILE A 705 48.59 48.65 8.66
N GLN A 706 47.50 48.32 9.40
CA GLN A 706 46.71 49.12 10.40
C GLN A 706 45.99 50.38 9.85
N THR A 707 44.79 50.87 10.24
CA THR A 707 43.55 50.40 10.94
C THR A 707 42.49 51.55 10.94
N THR A 708 41.16 51.30 11.11
CA THR A 708 40.20 52.16 11.90
C THR A 708 38.73 51.61 11.93
N ARG A 709 37.75 52.38 12.45
CA ARG A 709 36.44 51.96 13.04
C ARG A 709 35.18 52.19 12.16
N LYS A 710 34.10 51.45 12.51
CA LYS A 710 32.65 51.67 12.20
C LYS A 710 32.14 53.08 12.62
N PRO A 711 31.07 53.66 11.99
CA PRO A 711 29.67 53.37 12.41
C PRO A 711 28.53 53.55 11.34
N THR A 712 27.27 53.40 11.82
CA THR A 712 25.96 53.96 11.34
C THR A 712 25.27 53.52 10.02
N THR A 713 24.20 52.73 10.19
CA THR A 713 22.80 52.87 9.68
C THR A 713 22.42 53.80 8.50
N ARG A 714 21.64 53.29 7.51
CA ARG A 714 20.17 53.56 7.38
C ARG A 714 19.42 52.84 6.22
N LYS A 715 18.09 52.68 6.41
CA LYS A 715 16.96 52.64 5.43
C LYS A 715 16.80 51.49 4.40
N THR A 716 15.68 50.77 4.54
CA THR A 716 14.83 50.28 3.42
C THR A 716 14.06 51.43 2.75
N PRO A 717 13.51 51.23 1.54
CA PRO A 717 12.04 51.12 1.40
C PRO A 717 11.63 49.99 0.39
N PRO A 718 10.52 50.02 -0.40
CA PRO A 718 9.47 49.00 -0.31
C PRO A 718 9.28 48.12 -1.59
N PRO A 719 8.44 47.06 -1.54
CA PRO A 719 8.09 46.27 -2.73
C PRO A 719 7.15 47.00 -3.69
N THR A 720 7.28 46.72 -5.00
CA THR A 720 6.46 47.29 -6.07
C THR A 720 5.33 46.33 -6.49
N THR A 721 4.18 46.89 -6.84
CA THR A 721 2.96 46.18 -7.26
C THR A 721 3.05 45.54 -8.65
N ILE A 722 2.33 44.44 -8.84
CA ILE A 722 1.99 43.86 -10.17
C ILE A 722 0.62 44.42 -10.60
N PRO A 723 0.43 44.87 -11.86
CA PRO A 723 -0.78 45.58 -12.27
C PRO A 723 -1.94 44.66 -12.66
N THR A 724 -3.16 45.05 -12.31
CA THR A 724 -4.41 44.44 -12.81
C THR A 724 -4.69 44.88 -14.25
N ILE A 725 -4.93 43.93 -15.17
CA ILE A 725 -5.47 44.23 -16.49
C ILE A 725 -6.97 43.90 -16.50
N LYS A 726 -7.81 44.87 -16.86
CA LYS A 726 -9.23 44.65 -17.16
C LYS A 726 -9.39 44.28 -18.63
N ALA A 727 -10.14 43.21 -18.91
CA ALA A 727 -10.71 42.96 -20.22
C ALA A 727 -12.24 43.09 -20.13
N THR A 728 -12.81 44.09 -20.80
CA THR A 728 -14.26 44.27 -20.91
C THR A 728 -14.66 44.01 -22.35
N THR A 729 -15.51 43.01 -22.60
CA THR A 729 -16.16 42.86 -23.92
C THR A 729 -17.57 42.31 -23.72
N THR A 730 -18.54 43.09 -24.16
CA THR A 730 -19.99 42.82 -24.03
C THR A 730 -20.48 42.00 -25.21
N ILE A 731 -21.34 40.99 -25.00
CA ILE A 731 -22.33 40.57 -26.01
C ILE A 731 -23.57 39.91 -25.37
N LYS A 732 -24.70 40.24 -25.99
CA LYS A 732 -26.13 39.99 -25.70
C LYS A 732 -26.55 38.62 -25.14
N THR A 733 -27.50 38.66 -24.19
CA THR A 733 -28.41 37.56 -23.82
C THR A 733 -29.64 37.48 -24.74
N PRO A 734 -30.16 36.26 -25.02
CA PRO A 734 -31.57 36.01 -25.36
C PRO A 734 -32.43 35.79 -24.08
N PRO A 735 -33.77 35.84 -24.17
CA PRO A 735 -34.66 35.84 -23.00
C PRO A 735 -34.99 34.44 -22.44
N ALA A 736 -35.33 34.40 -21.14
CA ALA A 736 -35.90 33.22 -20.49
C ALA A 736 -37.34 32.97 -20.94
N THR A 737 -37.78 31.70 -20.95
CA THR A 737 -39.18 31.32 -21.20
C THR A 737 -39.75 30.66 -19.94
N THR A 738 -40.79 31.26 -19.36
CA THR A 738 -41.50 30.73 -18.19
C THR A 738 -42.61 29.78 -18.62
N ILE A 739 -42.72 28.61 -17.98
CA ILE A 739 -43.90 27.75 -18.10
C ILE A 739 -44.36 27.38 -16.68
N SER A 740 -45.60 27.73 -16.37
CA SER A 740 -46.30 27.41 -15.10
C SER A 740 -47.17 26.16 -15.27
N PRO A 741 -47.52 25.44 -14.19
CA PRO A 741 -48.23 24.16 -14.28
C PRO A 741 -49.71 24.31 -14.66
N THR A 742 -50.31 23.20 -15.12
CA THR A 742 -51.76 23.06 -15.37
C THR A 742 -52.21 21.68 -14.87
N THR A 743 -53.49 21.52 -14.53
CA THR A 743 -53.95 20.56 -13.50
C THR A 743 -55.14 19.68 -13.94
N ILE A 744 -55.14 18.41 -13.47
CA ILE A 744 -56.35 17.56 -13.20
C ILE A 744 -57.09 17.04 -14.47
N PRO A 745 -57.82 15.88 -14.47
CA PRO A 745 -58.27 15.00 -13.37
C PRO A 745 -57.93 13.48 -13.41
N THR A 746 -58.23 12.87 -12.26
CA THR A 746 -58.68 11.49 -11.89
C THR A 746 -59.44 10.64 -12.95
N THR A 747 -59.64 9.30 -12.83
CA THR A 747 -59.97 8.44 -11.63
C THR A 747 -59.85 6.91 -11.90
N VAL A 748 -59.89 6.06 -10.83
CA VAL A 748 -60.40 4.62 -10.79
C VAL A 748 -59.55 3.52 -11.49
N GLN A 749 -59.36 2.27 -11.00
CA GLN A 749 -59.46 1.58 -9.68
C GLN A 749 -58.75 0.19 -9.71
N ARG A 750 -58.23 -0.29 -8.56
CA ARG A 750 -58.08 -1.72 -8.10
C ARG A 750 -57.22 -2.68 -8.98
N SER A 751 -56.78 -3.87 -8.52
CA SER A 751 -57.04 -4.64 -7.28
C SER A 751 -55.78 -5.32 -6.67
N THR A 752 -55.93 -5.84 -5.46
CA THR A 752 -54.97 -6.67 -4.71
C THR A 752 -54.86 -8.11 -5.20
N ALA A 753 -53.81 -8.84 -4.80
CA ALA A 753 -53.68 -10.30 -4.95
C ALA A 753 -52.92 -10.94 -3.76
N THR A 754 -53.27 -12.16 -3.36
CA THR A 754 -52.66 -12.91 -2.25
C THR A 754 -52.94 -14.43 -2.39
N ILE A 755 -51.89 -15.27 -2.38
CA ILE A 755 -51.69 -16.62 -1.75
C ILE A 755 -52.97 -17.49 -1.47
N PRO A 756 -53.04 -18.84 -1.74
CA PRO A 756 -51.97 -19.88 -1.64
C PRO A 756 -51.96 -21.11 -2.62
N ALA A 757 -50.97 -22.00 -2.40
CA ALA A 757 -51.03 -23.50 -2.39
C ALA A 757 -50.98 -24.41 -3.66
N ARG A 758 -49.78 -25.00 -3.86
CA ARG A 758 -49.46 -26.47 -3.77
C ARG A 758 -50.29 -27.52 -4.56
N THR A 759 -49.65 -28.18 -5.54
CA THR A 759 -49.50 -29.66 -5.58
C THR A 759 -48.45 -30.16 -6.60
N THR A 760 -47.88 -31.34 -6.32
CA THR A 760 -47.03 -32.21 -7.17
C THR A 760 -47.86 -33.48 -7.54
N PRO A 761 -47.46 -34.44 -8.45
CA PRO A 761 -46.08 -34.92 -8.68
C PRO A 761 -45.73 -35.56 -10.06
N THR A 762 -44.54 -36.20 -10.11
CA THR A 762 -44.07 -37.32 -11.00
C THR A 762 -43.91 -37.11 -12.51
N GLY A 763 -42.78 -37.57 -13.09
CA GLY A 763 -42.61 -37.70 -14.55
C GLY A 763 -41.16 -37.72 -15.10
N ARG A 764 -40.42 -38.81 -14.92
CA ARG A 764 -39.21 -39.22 -15.70
C ARG A 764 -39.54 -40.60 -16.34
N PRO A 765 -38.81 -41.16 -17.35
CA PRO A 765 -37.52 -40.73 -17.93
C PRO A 765 -37.29 -40.94 -19.47
N THR A 766 -36.03 -40.71 -19.89
CA THR A 766 -35.22 -41.47 -20.89
C THR A 766 -35.25 -41.23 -22.42
N SER A 767 -34.09 -41.58 -23.02
CA SER A 767 -33.80 -42.07 -24.39
C SER A 767 -33.84 -41.14 -25.63
N ALA A 768 -32.81 -40.30 -25.74
CA ALA A 768 -31.70 -40.45 -26.74
C ALA A 768 -32.06 -40.40 -28.27
N PRO A 769 -31.17 -40.74 -29.25
CA PRO A 769 -30.67 -39.70 -30.17
C PRO A 769 -30.73 -40.02 -31.68
N VAL A 770 -30.65 -39.00 -32.55
CA VAL A 770 -30.43 -39.17 -34.00
C VAL A 770 -29.44 -38.12 -34.54
N ASN A 771 -28.45 -38.57 -35.31
CA ASN A 771 -27.55 -37.73 -36.12
C ASN A 771 -28.12 -37.55 -37.53
N SER A 772 -27.92 -36.39 -38.14
CA SER A 772 -27.65 -36.30 -39.59
C SER A 772 -27.08 -34.93 -39.95
N ALA A 773 -25.92 -34.91 -40.61
CA ALA A 773 -25.41 -33.73 -41.31
C ALA A 773 -25.78 -33.81 -42.80
N SER A 774 -26.00 -32.67 -43.46
CA SER A 774 -26.00 -32.55 -44.92
C SER A 774 -25.69 -31.11 -45.31
N SER A 775 -24.65 -30.92 -46.13
CA SER A 775 -24.34 -29.70 -46.84
C SER A 775 -24.74 -29.85 -48.32
N VAL A 776 -24.84 -28.73 -49.06
CA VAL A 776 -24.51 -28.63 -50.51
C VAL A 776 -24.56 -27.17 -50.98
N HIS A 777 -23.78 -26.85 -52.02
CA HIS A 777 -23.63 -25.52 -52.63
C HIS A 777 -24.80 -25.14 -53.57
N TYR A 778 -24.87 -23.86 -53.99
CA TYR A 778 -24.47 -23.36 -55.34
C TYR A 778 -24.76 -21.83 -55.41
N LEU A 779 -24.26 -20.97 -56.32
CA LEU A 779 -22.99 -20.70 -57.04
C LEU A 779 -23.38 -19.75 -58.21
N HIS A 780 -22.68 -18.62 -58.44
CA HIS A 780 -22.38 -17.97 -59.75
C HIS A 780 -21.91 -16.50 -59.56
N THR A 781 -20.60 -16.16 -59.72
CA THR A 781 -19.89 -15.67 -60.94
C THR A 781 -20.47 -14.37 -61.57
N LYS A 782 -19.70 -13.27 -61.76
CA LYS A 782 -18.69 -12.98 -62.83
C LYS A 782 -18.04 -11.58 -62.58
N SER A 783 -16.94 -11.10 -63.21
CA SER A 783 -15.80 -11.72 -63.94
C SER A 783 -14.66 -10.71 -64.28
N THR A 784 -13.45 -11.24 -64.47
CA THR A 784 -12.26 -10.86 -65.32
C THR A 784 -12.40 -9.82 -66.47
N PRO A 785 -11.31 -9.16 -67.01
CA PRO A 785 -10.01 -9.81 -67.33
C PRO A 785 -8.64 -9.06 -67.32
N HIS A 786 -7.59 -9.87 -67.12
CA HIS A 786 -6.21 -9.93 -67.69
C HIS A 786 -5.49 -8.75 -68.37
N THR A 787 -4.17 -8.65 -68.07
CA THR A 787 -3.10 -8.91 -69.08
C THR A 787 -1.81 -9.46 -68.40
N THR A 788 -0.79 -9.89 -69.15
CA THR A 788 0.37 -10.67 -68.64
C THR A 788 1.64 -10.43 -69.48
N VAL A 789 2.83 -10.37 -68.87
CA VAL A 789 4.15 -10.46 -69.54
C VAL A 789 5.17 -11.20 -68.63
N GLN A 790 6.06 -12.02 -69.22
CA GLN A 790 7.25 -12.61 -68.60
C GLN A 790 8.49 -12.41 -69.50
N SER A 791 9.64 -12.07 -68.89
CA SER A 791 11.00 -12.16 -69.47
C SER A 791 12.03 -11.63 -68.45
N THR A 792 13.28 -12.06 -68.24
CA THR A 792 14.10 -13.29 -68.38
C THR A 792 15.57 -12.82 -68.48
N LEU A 793 16.53 -13.50 -67.83
CA LEU A 793 18.01 -13.31 -67.94
C LEU A 793 18.58 -11.95 -67.41
N SER A 794 19.86 -11.80 -67.03
CA SER A 794 20.91 -12.78 -66.60
C SER A 794 22.15 -12.07 -66.00
N SER A 795 22.79 -12.69 -64.99
CA SER A 795 24.24 -12.70 -64.66
C SER A 795 25.14 -11.45 -64.83
N LEU A 796 25.98 -11.14 -63.82
CA LEU A 796 27.47 -11.28 -63.89
C LEU A 796 28.21 -10.83 -62.59
N ASN A 797 29.20 -11.64 -62.20
CA ASN A 797 30.50 -11.37 -61.52
C ASN A 797 30.66 -10.60 -60.18
N GLU A 798 31.22 -11.37 -59.24
CA GLU A 798 32.22 -11.04 -58.17
C GLU A 798 33.54 -10.36 -58.71
N PRO A 799 34.63 -10.06 -57.93
CA PRO A 799 34.97 -10.46 -56.54
C PRO A 799 35.63 -9.39 -55.60
N SER A 800 35.89 -9.80 -54.35
CA SER A 800 37.13 -9.58 -53.55
C SER A 800 37.70 -8.16 -53.24
N SER A 801 37.93 -7.88 -51.95
CA SER A 801 39.32 -7.75 -51.41
C SER A 801 39.42 -7.59 -49.86
N ARG A 802 40.55 -8.05 -49.30
CA ARG A 802 41.10 -7.70 -47.96
C ARG A 802 42.53 -7.14 -48.15
N PRO A 803 43.00 -6.25 -47.26
CA PRO A 803 44.09 -6.62 -46.33
C PRO A 803 43.78 -6.19 -44.87
N VAL A 804 44.34 -6.71 -43.76
CA VAL A 804 45.56 -7.48 -43.41
C VAL A 804 46.79 -6.63 -43.03
N HIS A 805 47.09 -6.60 -41.72
CA HIS A 805 48.28 -6.08 -41.02
C HIS A 805 48.54 -4.55 -41.12
N THR A 806 49.14 -3.87 -40.12
CA THR A 806 50.24 -4.27 -39.20
C THR A 806 49.91 -4.19 -37.70
N SER A 807 50.88 -4.55 -36.85
CA SER A 807 50.78 -4.62 -35.38
C SER A 807 51.95 -3.92 -34.67
N VAL A 808 51.73 -3.37 -33.48
CA VAL A 808 52.78 -3.04 -32.50
C VAL A 808 52.42 -3.68 -31.13
N ARG A 809 53.44 -4.06 -30.36
CA ARG A 809 53.32 -4.87 -29.12
C ARG A 809 53.02 -4.05 -27.86
N GLY A 810 52.51 -4.72 -26.82
CA GLY A 810 52.29 -4.16 -25.47
C GLY A 810 52.09 -5.24 -24.40
N GLU A 811 53.16 -5.94 -24.05
CA GLU A 811 53.27 -6.88 -22.90
C GLU A 811 53.40 -6.10 -21.57
N ALA A 812 53.08 -6.61 -20.37
CA ALA A 812 52.29 -7.78 -19.94
C ALA A 812 52.05 -7.74 -18.39
N THR A 813 51.35 -8.77 -17.87
CA THR A 813 51.39 -9.29 -16.48
C THR A 813 50.95 -8.43 -15.28
N SER A 814 49.94 -8.93 -14.57
CA SER A 814 49.56 -8.55 -13.20
C SER A 814 50.54 -9.07 -12.13
N LEU A 815 50.50 -8.51 -10.92
CA LEU A 815 50.62 -9.33 -9.69
C LEU A 815 49.78 -8.79 -8.52
N LYS A 816 49.70 -9.56 -7.42
CA LYS A 816 48.84 -9.37 -6.24
C LYS A 816 49.62 -8.91 -4.99
N LEU A 817 48.89 -8.83 -3.87
CA LEU A 817 49.27 -8.52 -2.47
C LEU A 817 49.35 -7.01 -2.16
N GLY A 818 48.97 -6.55 -0.96
CA GLY A 818 48.35 -7.25 0.17
C GLY A 818 47.97 -6.22 1.26
N GLY A 819 46.80 -6.37 1.90
CA GLY A 819 46.27 -5.31 2.77
C GLY A 819 46.67 -5.42 4.25
N PHE A 820 46.57 -4.31 4.97
CA PHE A 820 46.11 -4.29 6.37
C PHE A 820 45.48 -2.92 6.73
N THR A 821 44.63 -2.94 7.76
CA THR A 821 43.71 -1.87 8.17
C THR A 821 44.38 -0.75 8.97
N PHE A 822 43.91 0.51 8.87
CA PHE A 822 43.28 1.23 10.00
C PHE A 822 42.65 2.59 9.62
N CYS A 823 41.88 3.14 10.57
CA CYS A 823 41.30 4.49 10.65
C CYS A 823 40.11 4.84 9.74
N ALA A 824 38.95 4.98 10.38
CA ALA A 824 37.73 5.56 9.81
C ALA A 824 37.75 7.11 9.84
N TYR A 825 36.60 7.72 9.47
CA TYR A 825 36.33 9.15 9.22
C TYR A 825 36.52 9.62 7.76
N PHE A 826 35.62 9.17 6.89
CA PHE A 826 34.86 10.12 6.07
C PHE A 826 33.39 9.67 5.99
N LEU A 827 32.46 10.61 6.03
CA LEU A 827 31.02 10.35 6.15
C LEU A 827 30.28 10.81 4.89
N LEU A 828 29.21 10.10 4.55
CA LEU A 828 27.95 10.68 4.08
C LEU A 828 28.03 11.71 2.93
N HIS A 829 28.45 11.30 1.73
CA HIS A 829 28.20 12.11 0.53
C HIS A 829 27.92 11.37 -0.80
N ILE A 830 27.93 10.02 -0.82
CA ILE A 830 27.57 9.22 -1.99
C ILE A 830 26.28 8.43 -1.69
N LEU A 831 25.16 9.14 -1.85
CA LEU A 831 23.78 8.61 -2.01
C LEU A 831 22.83 9.75 -2.46
N ILE A 832 23.39 10.79 -3.10
CA ILE A 832 22.70 11.96 -3.67
C ILE A 832 23.47 12.38 -4.94
N ALA A 833 23.64 11.45 -5.87
CA ALA A 833 24.09 11.65 -7.27
C ALA A 833 24.31 10.29 -7.95
N GLU A 834 23.22 9.63 -8.38
CA GLU A 834 23.18 8.74 -9.55
C GLU A 834 21.73 8.54 -10.01
#